data_AF-A0A2E4W505-F1
#
_entry.id   AF-A0A2E4W505-F1
#
_cell.length_a   1.000
_cell.length_b   1.000
_cell.length_c   1.000
_cell.angle_alpha   90.00
_cell.angle_beta   90.00
_cell.angle_gamma   90.00
#
_symmetry.space_group_name_H-M   'P 1'
#
loop_
_entity.id
_entity.type
_entity.pdbx_description
1 polymer ?
#
loop_
_entity_poly.entity_id
_entity_poly.type
_entity_poly.pdbx_seq_one_letter_code
_entity_poly.pdbx_strand_id
1 'polypeptide(L)'
;MNKLTEKRMMQIQPRAADAPHTFFISCVFAVAFFVGAPLFSDAQDRNNPDGEWRYIGGDAWHTRYSPLVQIDASNFEDLEVDWVWRGDNFGPSVDYLFRSTPIYVDGLLYTVAGQRRTVAAIDPGTGETIWTYREPNTTRYERGMRNNYGKGVAYAEVDGRGVIFTSSPAFFLHAFDAKTGRHLKNWGQAVPLPGFPDSGVVDLLPALVADWEPWIESGYTYDPDHGIPRDLGNLSSSSPPIVVDGVVVVSNVHEQGYYQTRIENIPGDILAYDARTGEHLWKFHVIPRPGEFGHETWENDAWRTTGDISSWAPMSADPERGIVYIPTNPPTIDFYGGFRPGDNLFGTSLLALDVKTGERMWHFQMVHHDIWNFDNPTAPVLLNVNIDGRPTPIVVQTTKQAWAYTFDRETGEPIWPIEEREVPESDVPGERLSATQPFPTWPLPYDMQGLTEGDLIDFTPELRREAVEIIKDYRVGPIFNPPIQPGHPSGLRSFVSCPSGATNIFGPTSADPETGILYVGSQTGCRSENIVPGYEIDEPGDPMTTGKTIADFAVANRGDFRGPQGLPIFKPPYSRITAIDMNTGEHLWWIPNGDTPERIKNHPALRGVELPNTGVTSHPVTMVTGSLVIHAEGTAGQPLLRAINKRTGERLGVVELPAPGQYGMMTYLHDGRQYIVVQVSSRDHPGALVALRLP
;
A
#
# COMPACT_ATOMS: atom_id res chain seq x y z
N MET A 1 56.29 11.12 35.84
CA MET A 1 57.30 12.18 35.64
C MET A 1 56.53 13.50 35.56
N ASN A 2 56.38 14.21 36.69
CA ASN A 2 57.10 15.47 37.05
C ASN A 2 56.76 16.63 36.09
N LYS A 3 56.18 17.79 36.45
CA LYS A 3 56.08 18.64 37.67
C LYS A 3 54.85 19.58 37.52
N LEU A 4 54.05 19.96 38.53
CA LEU A 4 54.23 21.03 39.55
C LEU A 4 54.70 22.38 38.92
N THR A 5 54.16 23.58 39.16
CA THR A 5 53.66 24.21 40.40
C THR A 5 53.06 25.60 40.12
N GLU A 6 52.14 26.06 40.98
CA GLU A 6 51.67 27.45 41.17
C GLU A 6 52.78 28.44 41.60
N LYS A 7 52.57 29.77 41.42
CA LYS A 7 52.38 30.75 42.54
C LYS A 7 52.42 32.25 42.16
N ARG A 8 51.44 32.97 42.74
CA ARG A 8 51.43 34.28 43.46
C ARG A 8 51.81 35.58 42.72
N MET A 9 50.89 36.55 42.63
CA MET A 9 50.55 37.62 43.61
C MET A 9 51.69 38.62 43.88
N MET A 10 51.47 39.93 43.65
CA MET A 10 51.03 40.89 44.69
C MET A 10 51.02 42.36 44.18
N GLN A 11 49.87 43.02 44.41
CA GLN A 11 49.53 44.45 44.68
C GLN A 11 50.47 45.62 44.35
N ILE A 12 49.86 46.79 44.04
CA ILE A 12 49.92 48.05 44.84
C ILE A 12 48.87 49.07 44.28
N GLN A 13 47.98 49.56 45.16
CA GLN A 13 47.11 50.77 45.07
C GLN A 13 47.85 51.99 45.72
N PRO A 14 47.32 53.23 45.98
CA PRO A 14 45.98 53.86 45.81
C PRO A 14 46.09 55.32 45.20
N ARG A 15 45.09 56.22 45.08
CA ARG A 15 44.18 56.85 46.08
C ARG A 15 43.26 57.88 45.36
N ALA A 16 41.96 57.91 45.73
CA ALA A 16 41.18 59.03 46.31
C ALA A 16 40.81 60.21 45.36
N ALA A 17 39.64 60.85 45.43
CA ALA A 17 38.37 60.67 46.14
C ALA A 17 37.33 61.63 45.49
N ASP A 18 36.10 61.55 46.00
CA ASP A 18 35.03 62.57 45.98
C ASP A 18 33.83 62.33 45.05
N ALA A 19 32.77 61.85 45.68
CA ALA A 19 31.35 62.04 45.34
C ALA A 19 30.81 63.19 46.24
N PRO A 20 29.63 63.83 45.99
CA PRO A 20 28.36 63.10 46.12
C PRO A 20 27.12 63.63 45.34
N HIS A 21 26.06 62.79 45.38
CA HIS A 21 24.61 63.06 45.22
C HIS A 21 24.10 63.38 43.80
N THR A 22 23.02 62.81 43.23
CA THR A 22 21.93 61.92 43.69
C THR A 22 21.13 61.54 42.44
N PHE A 23 20.73 60.28 42.25
CA PHE A 23 19.34 59.86 41.98
C PHE A 23 19.32 58.35 41.69
N PHE A 24 18.51 57.63 42.46
CA PHE A 24 18.22 56.21 42.31
C PHE A 24 17.41 55.95 41.03
N ILE A 25 17.91 55.10 40.13
CA ILE A 25 17.09 54.32 39.21
C ILE A 25 17.65 52.89 39.22
N SER A 26 16.89 51.96 39.80
CA SER A 26 17.16 50.53 39.77
C SER A 26 16.97 49.99 38.36
N CYS A 27 18.05 49.59 37.69
CA CYS A 27 17.97 48.73 36.50
C CYS A 27 18.02 47.27 36.95
N VAL A 28 16.86 46.61 36.92
CA VAL A 28 16.75 45.15 36.96
C VAL A 28 17.28 44.61 35.64
N PHE A 29 18.33 43.78 35.69
CA PHE A 29 18.74 42.93 34.57
C PHE A 29 17.66 41.87 34.36
N ALA A 30 16.83 42.04 33.34
CA ALA A 30 16.00 40.94 32.81
C ALA A 30 16.88 40.07 31.91
N VAL A 31 17.25 38.89 32.40
CA VAL A 31 17.76 37.80 31.57
C VAL A 31 16.59 37.26 30.76
N ALA A 32 16.48 37.68 29.50
CA ALA A 32 15.56 37.07 28.56
C ALA A 32 16.19 35.75 28.05
N PHE A 33 15.73 34.62 28.59
CA PHE A 33 15.87 33.34 27.92
C PHE A 33 15.01 33.39 26.65
N PHE A 34 15.61 33.76 25.51
CA PHE A 34 15.04 33.38 24.21
C PHE A 34 15.31 31.89 24.04
N VAL A 35 14.35 31.06 24.44
CA VAL A 35 14.22 29.71 23.87
C VAL A 35 13.78 29.94 22.42
N GLY A 36 14.76 30.07 21.53
CA GLY A 36 14.52 29.91 20.12
C GLY A 36 14.12 28.47 19.88
N ALA A 37 12.82 28.20 19.87
CA ALA A 37 12.32 27.01 19.20
C ALA A 37 12.84 27.08 17.76
N PRO A 38 13.46 26.02 17.22
CA PRO A 38 13.82 26.02 15.83
C PRO A 38 12.51 26.07 15.04
N LEU A 39 12.28 27.20 14.37
CA LEU A 39 11.24 27.36 13.36
C LEU A 39 11.63 26.51 12.14
N PHE A 40 11.45 25.19 12.24
CA PHE A 40 11.36 24.33 11.08
C PHE A 40 9.88 24.09 10.80
N SER A 41 9.23 25.15 10.31
CA SER A 41 7.90 25.12 9.71
C SER A 41 7.97 25.85 8.37
N ASP A 42 8.98 25.52 7.57
CA ASP A 42 8.66 25.35 6.15
C ASP A 42 7.86 24.06 6.12
N ALA A 43 6.52 24.20 6.18
CA ALA A 43 5.63 23.11 5.82
C ALA A 43 6.17 22.55 4.52
N GLN A 44 6.48 21.25 4.49
CA GLN A 44 6.98 20.57 3.30
C GLN A 44 5.96 20.84 2.19
N ASP A 45 6.26 21.80 1.31
CA ASP A 45 5.32 22.25 0.29
C ASP A 45 5.25 21.13 -0.73
N ARG A 46 4.27 20.26 -0.54
CA ARG A 46 3.98 19.11 -1.39
C ARG A 46 3.30 19.53 -2.70
N ASN A 47 3.32 20.84 -3.00
CA ASN A 47 2.74 21.47 -4.18
C ASN A 47 1.25 21.12 -4.37
N ASN A 48 0.54 20.90 -3.25
CA ASN A 48 -0.88 20.62 -3.22
C ASN A 48 -1.59 21.86 -2.66
N PRO A 49 -2.52 22.48 -3.40
CA PRO A 49 -3.27 23.64 -2.92
C PRO A 49 -3.96 23.36 -1.59
N ASP A 50 -4.05 24.38 -0.74
CA ASP A 50 -4.67 24.24 0.58
C ASP A 50 -6.12 23.76 0.45
N GLY A 51 -6.46 22.73 1.22
CA GLY A 51 -7.76 22.08 1.17
C GLY A 51 -8.01 21.11 0.01
N GLU A 52 -7.08 20.95 -0.94
CA GLU A 52 -7.20 19.97 -2.03
C GLU A 52 -6.64 18.59 -1.70
N TRP A 53 -7.09 17.57 -2.45
CA TRP A 53 -6.65 16.18 -2.35
C TRP A 53 -6.36 15.65 -3.76
N ARG A 54 -5.21 16.03 -4.35
CA ARG A 54 -4.92 15.83 -5.79
C ARG A 54 -4.53 14.40 -6.18
N TYR A 55 -4.10 13.58 -5.23
CA TYR A 55 -3.71 12.18 -5.45
C TYR A 55 -4.55 11.28 -4.55
N ILE A 56 -4.73 10.00 -4.89
CA ILE A 56 -5.46 9.07 -4.01
C ILE A 56 -4.77 8.88 -2.64
N GLY A 57 -3.47 9.16 -2.57
CA GLY A 57 -2.68 9.26 -1.35
C GLY A 57 -2.64 10.66 -0.70
N GLY A 58 -3.48 11.60 -1.14
CA GLY A 58 -3.46 13.01 -0.72
C GLY A 58 -2.49 13.85 -1.55
N ASP A 59 -1.25 13.39 -1.65
CA ASP A 59 -0.16 13.99 -2.40
C ASP A 59 0.62 12.93 -3.20
N ALA A 60 1.57 13.36 -4.04
CA ALA A 60 2.44 12.47 -4.80
C ALA A 60 3.29 11.55 -3.91
N TRP A 61 3.54 11.97 -2.66
CA TRP A 61 4.33 11.26 -1.66
C TRP A 61 3.53 10.18 -0.93
N HIS A 62 2.23 10.09 -1.20
CA HIS A 62 1.28 9.16 -0.61
C HIS A 62 1.16 9.24 0.92
N THR A 63 1.36 10.43 1.51
CA THR A 63 1.34 10.59 2.99
C THR A 63 -0.04 10.37 3.62
N ARG A 64 -1.13 10.58 2.85
CA ARG A 64 -2.52 10.59 3.31
C ARG A 64 -2.75 11.62 4.43
N TYR A 65 -2.04 12.74 4.35
CA TYR A 65 -2.09 13.84 5.30
C TYR A 65 -2.72 15.11 4.69
N SER A 66 -3.57 15.76 5.47
CA SER A 66 -4.08 17.11 5.22
C SER A 66 -3.71 18.07 6.36
N PRO A 67 -3.25 19.31 6.08
CA PRO A 67 -2.95 20.28 7.12
C PRO A 67 -4.21 20.89 7.77
N LEU A 68 -5.42 20.55 7.30
CA LEU A 68 -6.66 21.10 7.81
C LEU A 68 -6.87 20.75 9.30
N VAL A 69 -7.38 21.73 10.04
CA VAL A 69 -7.60 21.66 11.50
C VAL A 69 -8.99 22.14 11.93
N GLN A 70 -9.94 22.29 11.00
CA GLN A 70 -11.31 22.69 11.38
C GLN A 70 -11.99 21.60 12.21
N ILE A 71 -11.68 20.34 11.92
CA ILE A 71 -12.07 19.17 12.71
C ILE A 71 -10.90 18.80 13.63
N ASP A 72 -11.15 18.80 14.94
CA ASP A 72 -10.17 18.46 15.98
C ASP A 72 -10.81 17.69 17.15
N ALA A 73 -10.02 17.43 18.19
CA ALA A 73 -10.46 16.65 19.35
C ALA A 73 -11.68 17.24 20.08
N SER A 74 -11.90 18.56 20.00
CA SER A 74 -12.96 19.26 20.73
C SER A 74 -14.32 19.20 20.06
N ASN A 75 -14.36 18.89 18.76
CA ASN A 75 -15.58 18.91 17.95
C ASN A 75 -15.77 17.66 17.07
N PHE A 76 -14.86 16.68 17.11
CA PHE A 76 -14.93 15.48 16.28
C PHE A 76 -16.24 14.71 16.43
N GLU A 77 -16.80 14.64 17.65
CA GLU A 77 -18.05 13.93 17.93
C GLU A 77 -19.29 14.68 17.43
N ASP A 78 -19.15 15.92 16.98
CA ASP A 78 -20.23 16.73 16.39
C ASP A 78 -20.38 16.49 14.88
N LEU A 79 -19.55 15.63 14.27
CA LEU A 79 -19.63 15.33 12.84
C LEU A 79 -20.96 14.65 12.47
N GLU A 80 -21.60 15.17 11.44
CA GLU A 80 -22.83 14.62 10.87
C GLU A 80 -22.60 14.18 9.42
N VAL A 81 -23.33 13.16 8.98
CA VAL A 81 -23.39 12.78 7.56
C VAL A 81 -24.11 13.89 6.79
N ASP A 82 -23.40 14.52 5.85
CA ASP A 82 -23.96 15.60 5.00
C ASP A 82 -24.55 15.02 3.72
N TRP A 83 -23.84 14.08 3.10
CA TRP A 83 -24.32 13.39 1.90
C TRP A 83 -23.75 11.97 1.78
N VAL A 84 -24.45 11.14 0.99
CA VAL A 84 -24.05 9.78 0.63
C VAL A 84 -24.16 9.60 -0.87
N TRP A 85 -23.05 9.25 -1.52
CA TRP A 85 -23.01 8.89 -2.94
C TRP A 85 -22.98 7.38 -3.11
N ARG A 86 -23.96 6.80 -3.82
CA ARG A 86 -24.10 5.35 -3.99
C ARG A 86 -23.39 4.88 -5.26
N GLY A 87 -22.45 3.94 -5.10
CA GLY A 87 -21.67 3.33 -6.18
C GLY A 87 -22.28 2.04 -6.76
N ASP A 88 -23.56 1.79 -6.53
CA ASP A 88 -24.17 0.46 -6.64
C ASP A 88 -24.95 0.20 -7.93
N ASN A 89 -25.04 1.20 -8.81
CA ASN A 89 -25.64 1.09 -10.15
C ASN A 89 -24.60 1.19 -11.29
N PHE A 90 -23.33 0.86 -11.00
CA PHE A 90 -22.19 0.98 -11.93
C PHE A 90 -21.64 -0.35 -12.45
N GLY A 91 -22.42 -1.43 -12.36
CA GLY A 91 -22.05 -2.76 -12.85
C GLY A 91 -23.24 -3.72 -12.92
N PRO A 92 -23.03 -4.95 -13.44
CA PRO A 92 -24.07 -5.96 -13.52
C PRO A 92 -24.48 -6.52 -12.14
N SER A 93 -23.62 -6.36 -11.14
CA SER A 93 -23.84 -6.75 -9.76
C SER A 93 -23.39 -5.65 -8.80
N VAL A 94 -23.97 -5.63 -7.60
CA VAL A 94 -23.54 -4.74 -6.52
C VAL A 94 -22.10 -5.04 -6.16
N ASP A 95 -21.29 -3.99 -6.06
CA ASP A 95 -19.94 -4.11 -5.52
C ASP A 95 -19.99 -3.94 -4.00
N TYR A 96 -19.64 -5.01 -3.29
CA TYR A 96 -19.62 -5.04 -1.83
C TYR A 96 -18.23 -4.72 -1.25
N LEU A 97 -17.23 -4.40 -2.10
CA LEU A 97 -15.88 -4.04 -1.71
C LEU A 97 -15.48 -2.71 -2.36
N PHE A 98 -15.96 -1.61 -1.78
CA PHE A 98 -15.77 -0.29 -2.35
C PHE A 98 -14.41 0.32 -1.95
N ARG A 99 -13.44 0.27 -2.85
CA ARG A 99 -12.04 0.67 -2.58
C ARG A 99 -11.64 2.02 -3.17
N SER A 100 -12.57 2.75 -3.77
CA SER A 100 -12.21 3.91 -4.58
C SER A 100 -12.08 5.16 -3.71
N THR A 101 -10.86 5.69 -3.62
CA THR A 101 -10.56 6.98 -2.99
C THR A 101 -10.81 8.11 -3.99
N PRO A 102 -11.75 9.04 -3.72
CA PRO A 102 -11.87 10.23 -4.53
C PRO A 102 -10.64 11.12 -4.43
N ILE A 103 -10.37 11.86 -5.50
CA ILE A 103 -9.55 13.07 -5.46
C ILE A 103 -10.46 14.29 -5.48
N TYR A 104 -10.04 15.38 -4.83
CA TYR A 104 -10.74 16.67 -4.83
C TYR A 104 -9.85 17.73 -5.46
N VAL A 105 -10.27 18.24 -6.62
CA VAL A 105 -9.50 19.21 -7.41
C VAL A 105 -10.43 20.20 -8.10
N ASP A 106 -10.09 21.48 -8.04
CA ASP A 106 -10.82 22.56 -8.71
C ASP A 106 -12.33 22.57 -8.42
N GLY A 107 -12.71 22.21 -7.18
CA GLY A 107 -14.10 22.23 -6.73
C GLY A 107 -14.95 21.02 -7.13
N LEU A 108 -14.34 19.92 -7.61
CA LEU A 108 -15.04 18.67 -7.94
C LEU A 108 -14.34 17.46 -7.32
N LEU A 109 -15.14 16.46 -6.95
CA LEU A 109 -14.66 15.14 -6.56
C LEU A 109 -14.61 14.22 -7.78
N TYR A 110 -13.57 13.42 -7.93
CA TYR A 110 -13.44 12.43 -8.99
C TYR A 110 -13.11 11.06 -8.44
N THR A 111 -13.82 10.02 -8.89
CA THR A 111 -13.62 8.65 -8.44
C THR A 111 -14.01 7.64 -9.53
N VAL A 112 -13.91 6.35 -9.21
CA VAL A 112 -14.44 5.25 -10.01
C VAL A 112 -15.43 4.42 -9.20
N ALA A 113 -16.33 3.70 -9.88
CA ALA A 113 -17.24 2.78 -9.22
C ALA A 113 -17.62 1.56 -10.07
N GLY A 114 -17.96 0.48 -9.36
CA GLY A 114 -18.43 -0.78 -9.92
C GLY A 114 -17.38 -1.55 -10.70
N GLN A 115 -17.77 -2.74 -11.16
CA GLN A 115 -16.90 -3.65 -11.92
C GLN A 115 -16.43 -3.07 -13.25
N ARG A 116 -17.18 -2.13 -13.82
CA ARG A 116 -16.82 -1.44 -15.07
C ARG A 116 -15.80 -0.33 -14.87
N ARG A 117 -15.43 0.00 -13.62
CA ARG A 117 -14.63 1.19 -13.29
C ARG A 117 -15.22 2.45 -13.93
N THR A 118 -16.52 2.63 -13.76
CA THR A 118 -17.21 3.82 -14.28
C THR A 118 -16.63 5.03 -13.58
N VAL A 119 -16.06 5.97 -14.32
CA VAL A 119 -15.54 7.23 -13.78
C VAL A 119 -16.73 8.13 -13.43
N ALA A 120 -16.65 8.82 -12.30
CA ALA A 120 -17.65 9.79 -11.87
C ALA A 120 -16.99 11.09 -11.41
N ALA A 121 -17.56 12.22 -11.81
CA ALA A 121 -17.37 13.50 -11.15
C ALA A 121 -18.58 13.82 -10.28
N ILE A 122 -18.32 14.32 -9.08
CA ILE A 122 -19.30 14.51 -8.02
C ILE A 122 -19.16 15.93 -7.47
N ASP A 123 -20.29 16.59 -7.25
CA ASP A 123 -20.36 17.85 -6.53
C ASP A 123 -19.98 17.64 -5.06
N PRO A 124 -18.96 18.33 -4.54
CA PRO A 124 -18.45 18.13 -3.19
C PRO A 124 -19.45 18.58 -2.11
N GLY A 125 -20.27 19.60 -2.35
CA GLY A 125 -21.19 20.12 -1.34
C GLY A 125 -22.45 19.26 -1.16
N THR A 126 -22.87 18.55 -2.21
CA THR A 126 -24.18 17.88 -2.25
C THR A 126 -24.11 16.38 -2.51
N GLY A 127 -22.98 15.87 -3.02
CA GLY A 127 -22.86 14.50 -3.51
C GLY A 127 -23.58 14.26 -4.86
N GLU A 128 -24.03 15.31 -5.56
CA GLU A 128 -24.66 15.17 -6.88
C GLU A 128 -23.66 14.66 -7.92
N THR A 129 -24.06 13.71 -8.76
CA THR A 129 -23.22 13.25 -9.87
C THR A 129 -23.29 14.23 -11.03
N ILE A 130 -22.16 14.86 -11.37
CA ILE A 130 -22.07 15.86 -12.45
C ILE A 130 -21.95 15.18 -13.82
N TRP A 131 -21.02 14.24 -13.94
CA TRP A 131 -20.87 13.43 -15.15
C TRP A 131 -20.34 12.04 -14.80
N THR A 132 -20.58 11.08 -15.69
CA THR A 132 -19.99 9.75 -15.60
C THR A 132 -19.51 9.28 -16.96
N TYR A 133 -18.51 8.42 -16.97
CA TYR A 133 -18.07 7.71 -18.16
C TYR A 133 -17.89 6.22 -17.88
N ARG A 134 -18.49 5.39 -18.73
CA ARG A 134 -18.35 3.94 -18.73
C ARG A 134 -17.72 3.51 -20.06
N GLU A 135 -16.64 2.73 -19.99
CA GLU A 135 -16.03 2.14 -21.18
C GLU A 135 -17.02 1.23 -21.94
N PRO A 136 -17.03 1.25 -23.29
CA PRO A 136 -17.75 0.27 -24.09
C PRO A 136 -17.42 -1.17 -23.71
N ASN A 137 -18.37 -2.08 -23.90
CA ASN A 137 -18.15 -3.50 -23.60
C ASN A 137 -17.16 -4.11 -24.62
N THR A 138 -16.12 -4.78 -24.11
CA THR A 138 -15.11 -5.50 -24.91
C THR A 138 -14.98 -6.93 -24.41
N THR A 139 -14.51 -7.82 -25.27
CA THR A 139 -14.17 -9.20 -24.86
C THR A 139 -13.05 -9.20 -23.81
N ARG A 140 -12.08 -8.28 -23.90
CA ARG A 140 -11.05 -8.03 -22.87
C ARG A 140 -11.64 -7.78 -21.47
N TYR A 141 -12.71 -6.99 -21.36
CA TYR A 141 -13.40 -6.79 -20.08
C TYR A 141 -14.09 -8.06 -19.58
N GLU A 142 -14.79 -8.78 -20.46
CA GLU A 142 -15.53 -10.00 -20.10
C GLU A 142 -14.61 -11.11 -19.59
N ARG A 143 -13.40 -11.15 -20.17
CA ARG A 143 -12.27 -12.00 -19.79
C ARG A 143 -11.39 -11.36 -18.70
N GLY A 144 -11.73 -10.15 -18.28
CA GLY A 144 -10.95 -9.34 -17.36
C GLY A 144 -10.93 -9.95 -15.96
N MET A 145 -9.74 -9.96 -15.38
CA MET A 145 -9.52 -10.29 -13.97
C MET A 145 -9.62 -9.04 -13.11
N ARG A 146 -9.95 -9.22 -11.83
CA ARG A 146 -9.95 -8.14 -10.81
C ARG A 146 -10.77 -6.89 -11.23
N ASN A 147 -11.87 -7.08 -11.96
CA ASN A 147 -12.70 -5.98 -12.47
C ASN A 147 -13.22 -5.03 -11.36
N ASN A 148 -13.51 -5.54 -10.15
CA ASN A 148 -13.96 -4.75 -8.99
C ASN A 148 -12.84 -4.18 -8.10
N TYR A 149 -11.60 -4.06 -8.58
CA TYR A 149 -10.47 -3.60 -7.76
C TYR A 149 -10.08 -2.12 -7.96
N GLY A 150 -10.92 -1.31 -8.61
CA GLY A 150 -10.62 0.09 -8.91
C GLY A 150 -10.41 0.96 -7.66
N LYS A 151 -9.28 1.67 -7.58
CA LYS A 151 -8.91 2.50 -6.41
C LYS A 151 -9.12 4.01 -6.58
N GLY A 152 -9.40 4.49 -7.78
CA GLY A 152 -9.63 5.92 -8.04
C GLY A 152 -9.22 6.33 -9.44
N VAL A 153 -8.88 7.61 -9.59
CA VAL A 153 -8.39 8.22 -10.84
C VAL A 153 -7.11 9.01 -10.57
N ALA A 154 -6.44 9.45 -11.63
CA ALA A 154 -5.34 10.42 -11.55
C ALA A 154 -5.75 11.75 -12.18
N TYR A 155 -5.09 12.83 -11.77
CA TYR A 155 -5.30 14.17 -12.30
C TYR A 155 -3.97 14.79 -12.74
N ALA A 156 -4.00 15.61 -13.77
CA ALA A 156 -2.97 16.61 -14.04
C ALA A 156 -3.57 17.83 -14.74
N GLU A 157 -2.85 18.95 -14.67
CA GLU A 157 -3.09 20.09 -15.53
C GLU A 157 -2.31 19.92 -16.83
N VAL A 158 -3.02 20.00 -17.96
CA VAL A 158 -2.47 19.90 -19.31
C VAL A 158 -2.91 21.13 -20.10
N ASP A 159 -1.95 21.94 -20.52
CA ASP A 159 -2.18 23.17 -21.28
C ASP A 159 -3.21 24.13 -20.60
N GLY A 160 -3.13 24.26 -19.27
CA GLY A 160 -4.01 25.12 -18.47
C GLY A 160 -5.42 24.57 -18.23
N ARG A 161 -5.62 23.26 -18.43
CA ARG A 161 -6.89 22.56 -18.22
C ARG A 161 -6.67 21.31 -17.37
N GLY A 162 -7.56 21.09 -16.40
CA GLY A 162 -7.60 19.85 -15.63
C GLY A 162 -8.00 18.64 -16.48
N VAL A 163 -7.24 17.56 -16.34
CA VAL A 163 -7.44 16.30 -17.07
C VAL A 163 -7.49 15.14 -16.06
N ILE A 164 -8.49 14.27 -16.22
CA ILE A 164 -8.62 13.03 -15.45
C ILE A 164 -8.09 11.86 -16.30
N PHE A 165 -7.23 11.05 -15.71
CA PHE A 165 -6.70 9.83 -16.31
C PHE A 165 -7.19 8.59 -15.56
N THR A 166 -7.53 7.54 -16.29
CA THR A 166 -7.85 6.23 -15.70
C THR A 166 -7.44 5.10 -16.64
N SER A 167 -6.91 4.03 -16.07
CA SER A 167 -6.74 2.74 -16.74
C SER A 167 -8.01 1.90 -16.52
N SER A 168 -8.57 1.29 -17.56
CA SER A 168 -9.75 0.44 -17.45
C SER A 168 -9.40 -1.01 -17.09
N PRO A 169 -10.36 -1.84 -16.64
CA PRO A 169 -10.14 -3.27 -16.45
C PRO A 169 -9.79 -4.02 -17.75
N ALA A 170 -10.21 -3.49 -18.91
CA ALA A 170 -9.79 -4.02 -20.19
C ALA A 170 -8.37 -3.58 -20.58
N PHE A 171 -7.67 -2.77 -19.76
CA PHE A 171 -6.32 -2.27 -20.01
C PHE A 171 -6.22 -1.24 -21.16
N PHE A 172 -7.19 -0.32 -21.22
CA PHE A 172 -7.10 0.92 -21.98
C PHE A 172 -6.83 2.10 -21.04
N LEU A 173 -6.02 3.07 -21.47
CA LEU A 173 -5.81 4.33 -20.75
C LEU A 173 -6.71 5.41 -21.36
N HIS A 174 -7.52 6.07 -20.54
CA HIS A 174 -8.38 7.17 -20.98
C HIS A 174 -7.94 8.50 -20.39
N ALA A 175 -8.14 9.58 -21.15
CA ALA A 175 -7.96 10.96 -20.72
C ALA A 175 -9.23 11.78 -20.97
N PHE A 176 -9.76 12.42 -19.91
CA PHE A 176 -10.98 13.22 -19.94
C PHE A 176 -10.71 14.67 -19.55
N ASP A 177 -11.39 15.60 -20.19
CA ASP A 177 -11.56 16.95 -19.64
C ASP A 177 -12.29 16.85 -18.31
N ALA A 178 -11.66 17.34 -17.23
CA ALA A 178 -12.14 17.14 -15.86
C ALA A 178 -13.53 17.75 -15.64
N LYS A 179 -13.84 18.89 -16.26
CA LYS A 179 -15.13 19.58 -16.05
C LYS A 179 -16.28 18.92 -16.80
N THR A 180 -16.02 18.36 -17.97
CA THR A 180 -17.07 17.90 -18.89
C THR A 180 -17.18 16.39 -19.02
N GLY A 181 -16.17 15.63 -18.58
CA GLY A 181 -16.10 14.17 -18.76
C GLY A 181 -15.92 13.74 -20.21
N ARG A 182 -15.65 14.68 -21.13
CA ARG A 182 -15.42 14.37 -22.55
C ARG A 182 -13.97 13.95 -22.75
N HIS A 183 -13.75 12.94 -23.57
CA HIS A 183 -12.41 12.55 -23.99
C HIS A 183 -11.65 13.72 -24.60
N LEU A 184 -10.35 13.77 -24.32
CA LEU A 184 -9.47 14.76 -24.91
C LEU A 184 -9.36 14.59 -26.43
N LYS A 185 -9.52 15.70 -27.15
CA LYS A 185 -9.26 15.76 -28.60
C LYS A 185 -7.75 15.73 -28.85
N ASN A 186 -7.33 15.04 -29.90
CA ASN A 186 -5.91 14.93 -30.32
C ASN A 186 -4.99 14.33 -29.24
N TRP A 187 -5.54 13.50 -28.36
CA TRP A 187 -4.79 12.76 -27.36
C TRP A 187 -4.97 11.27 -27.62
N GLY A 188 -3.91 10.47 -27.51
CA GLY A 188 -3.94 9.04 -27.81
C GLY A 188 -4.38 8.76 -29.25
N GLN A 189 -5.18 7.71 -29.44
CA GLN A 189 -5.63 7.24 -30.75
C GLN A 189 -7.08 6.75 -30.74
N ALA A 190 -7.66 6.60 -31.93
CA ALA A 190 -8.91 5.88 -32.09
C ALA A 190 -8.70 4.39 -31.85
N VAL A 191 -9.49 3.78 -30.97
CA VAL A 191 -9.54 2.32 -30.82
C VAL A 191 -10.59 1.81 -31.82
N PRO A 192 -10.25 0.88 -32.73
CA PRO A 192 -11.14 0.48 -33.83
C PRO A 192 -12.22 -0.52 -33.36
N LEU A 193 -12.91 -0.19 -32.26
CA LEU A 193 -13.97 -0.97 -31.66
C LEU A 193 -15.26 -0.13 -31.55
N PRO A 194 -16.45 -0.75 -31.74
CA PRO A 194 -17.72 -0.03 -31.62
C PRO A 194 -17.88 0.69 -30.27
N GLY A 195 -18.28 1.97 -30.32
CA GLY A 195 -18.57 2.78 -29.14
C GLY A 195 -17.37 3.48 -28.51
N PHE A 196 -16.14 3.16 -28.91
CA PHE A 196 -14.98 3.94 -28.50
C PHE A 196 -14.97 5.31 -29.19
N PRO A 197 -14.43 6.35 -28.53
CA PRO A 197 -14.30 7.68 -29.14
C PRO A 197 -13.18 7.71 -30.20
N ASP A 198 -13.21 8.73 -31.05
CA ASP A 198 -12.18 8.95 -32.09
C ASP A 198 -10.81 9.39 -31.51
N SER A 199 -10.76 9.79 -30.24
CA SER A 199 -9.53 10.17 -29.52
C SER A 199 -9.74 10.12 -28.00
N GLY A 200 -8.68 10.35 -27.24
CA GLY A 200 -8.67 10.38 -25.77
C GLY A 200 -8.47 9.01 -25.14
N VAL A 201 -8.01 8.03 -25.92
CA VAL A 201 -7.79 6.65 -25.47
C VAL A 201 -6.44 6.15 -26.00
N VAL A 202 -5.73 5.38 -25.20
CA VAL A 202 -4.56 4.61 -25.61
C VAL A 202 -4.85 3.14 -25.33
N ASP A 203 -4.62 2.30 -26.34
CA ASP A 203 -4.56 0.85 -26.15
C ASP A 203 -3.15 0.48 -25.70
N LEU A 204 -3.04 -0.04 -24.48
CA LEU A 204 -1.76 -0.24 -23.81
C LEU A 204 -1.06 -1.54 -24.24
N LEU A 205 -1.81 -2.54 -24.72
CA LEU A 205 -1.25 -3.86 -25.04
C LEU A 205 -0.25 -3.85 -26.20
N PRO A 206 -0.47 -3.14 -27.33
CA PRO A 206 0.49 -3.12 -28.42
C PRO A 206 1.89 -2.69 -27.98
N ALA A 207 2.00 -1.65 -27.15
CA ALA A 207 3.27 -1.19 -26.61
C ALA A 207 3.88 -2.21 -25.64
N LEU A 208 3.04 -2.86 -24.83
CA LEU A 208 3.46 -3.89 -23.88
C LEU A 208 4.15 -5.07 -24.58
N VAL A 209 3.55 -5.61 -25.65
CA VAL A 209 4.02 -6.84 -26.30
C VAL A 209 4.94 -6.65 -27.51
N ALA A 210 5.16 -5.41 -27.95
CA ALA A 210 5.87 -5.09 -29.20
C ALA A 210 7.23 -5.79 -29.38
N ASP A 211 7.93 -6.04 -28.28
CA ASP A 211 9.28 -6.60 -28.21
C ASP A 211 9.36 -7.82 -27.27
N TRP A 212 8.20 -8.39 -26.88
CA TRP A 212 8.15 -9.57 -26.03
C TRP A 212 8.27 -10.85 -26.88
N GLU A 213 9.36 -11.61 -26.72
CA GLU A 213 9.69 -12.75 -27.58
C GLU A 213 8.57 -13.79 -27.71
N PRO A 214 7.91 -14.27 -26.63
CA PRO A 214 6.79 -15.20 -26.74
C PRO A 214 5.65 -14.70 -27.63
N TRP A 215 5.37 -13.39 -27.60
CA TRP A 215 4.39 -12.78 -28.50
C TRP A 215 4.86 -12.79 -29.95
N ILE A 216 6.09 -12.34 -30.20
CA ILE A 216 6.68 -12.29 -31.56
C ILE A 216 6.73 -13.68 -32.20
N GLU A 217 7.16 -14.69 -31.44
CA GLU A 217 7.32 -16.06 -31.90
C GLU A 217 5.98 -16.79 -32.09
N SER A 218 4.93 -16.38 -31.37
CA SER A 218 3.61 -17.01 -31.44
C SER A 218 2.95 -16.92 -32.82
N GLY A 219 3.28 -15.89 -33.60
CA GLY A 219 2.63 -15.58 -34.88
C GLY A 219 1.18 -15.08 -34.76
N TYR A 220 0.70 -14.77 -33.55
CA TYR A 220 -0.62 -14.17 -33.35
C TYR A 220 -0.68 -12.78 -33.99
N THR A 221 -1.86 -12.44 -34.53
CA THR A 221 -2.16 -11.08 -34.97
C THR A 221 -2.88 -10.34 -33.85
N TYR A 222 -2.46 -9.12 -33.55
CA TYR A 222 -3.10 -8.30 -32.52
C TYR A 222 -4.56 -8.00 -32.88
N ASP A 223 -5.48 -8.35 -31.98
CA ASP A 223 -6.90 -8.02 -32.05
C ASP A 223 -7.25 -7.10 -30.85
N PRO A 224 -7.69 -5.86 -31.07
CA PRO A 224 -7.98 -4.93 -29.97
C PRO A 224 -9.16 -5.36 -29.08
N ASP A 225 -10.10 -6.19 -29.56
CA ASP A 225 -11.22 -6.69 -28.75
C ASP A 225 -10.80 -7.85 -27.84
N HIS A 226 -9.95 -8.74 -28.34
CA HIS A 226 -9.49 -9.94 -27.64
C HIS A 226 -8.20 -9.74 -26.84
N GLY A 227 -7.33 -8.82 -27.25
CA GLY A 227 -6.05 -8.54 -26.62
C GLY A 227 -5.07 -9.71 -26.71
N ILE A 228 -4.51 -10.10 -25.57
CA ILE A 228 -3.51 -11.17 -25.48
C ILE A 228 -4.22 -12.55 -25.41
N PRO A 229 -3.78 -13.52 -26.23
CA PRO A 229 -4.22 -14.90 -26.11
C PRO A 229 -3.95 -15.48 -24.72
N ARG A 230 -4.95 -16.18 -24.16
CA ARG A 230 -4.90 -16.73 -22.80
C ARG A 230 -3.75 -17.68 -22.56
N ASP A 231 -3.31 -18.35 -23.61
CA ASP A 231 -2.23 -19.31 -23.59
C ASP A 231 -0.84 -18.66 -23.44
N LEU A 232 -0.75 -17.33 -23.64
CA LEU A 232 0.41 -16.49 -23.33
C LEU A 232 0.27 -15.77 -21.98
N GLY A 233 -0.96 -15.53 -21.51
CA GLY A 233 -1.20 -14.85 -20.24
C GLY A 233 -2.45 -13.97 -20.27
N ASN A 234 -2.63 -13.19 -19.21
CA ASN A 234 -3.59 -12.09 -19.18
C ASN A 234 -3.17 -11.05 -18.14
N LEU A 235 -3.54 -9.79 -18.37
CA LEU A 235 -3.32 -8.70 -17.43
C LEU A 235 -4.50 -7.73 -17.43
N SER A 236 -4.55 -6.89 -16.40
CA SER A 236 -5.54 -5.85 -16.19
C SER A 236 -4.87 -4.66 -15.50
N SER A 237 -5.66 -3.74 -14.95
CA SER A 237 -5.19 -2.69 -14.05
C SER A 237 -6.04 -2.68 -12.78
N SER A 238 -5.58 -2.09 -11.67
CA SER A 238 -6.37 -1.99 -10.43
C SER A 238 -6.22 -0.65 -9.73
N SER A 239 -4.98 -0.15 -9.62
CA SER A 239 -4.70 1.23 -9.22
C SER A 239 -4.82 2.17 -10.42
N PRO A 240 -5.16 3.46 -10.21
CA PRO A 240 -5.01 4.45 -11.26
C PRO A 240 -3.52 4.61 -11.65
N PRO A 241 -3.23 5.18 -12.83
CA PRO A 241 -1.88 5.65 -13.12
C PRO A 241 -1.46 6.74 -12.10
N ILE A 242 -0.18 7.11 -12.11
CA ILE A 242 0.29 8.34 -11.47
C ILE A 242 0.74 9.32 -12.55
N VAL A 243 0.45 10.62 -12.37
CA VAL A 243 0.91 11.67 -13.28
C VAL A 243 1.91 12.56 -12.56
N VAL A 244 3.10 12.67 -13.12
CA VAL A 244 4.26 13.36 -12.54
C VAL A 244 5.00 14.03 -13.68
N ASP A 245 5.27 15.33 -13.58
CA ASP A 245 6.04 16.10 -14.58
C ASP A 245 5.58 15.93 -16.04
N GLY A 246 4.26 15.81 -16.25
CA GLY A 246 3.67 15.61 -17.57
C GLY A 246 3.81 14.19 -18.12
N VAL A 247 4.18 13.21 -17.30
CA VAL A 247 4.26 11.80 -17.66
C VAL A 247 3.20 11.00 -16.90
N VAL A 248 2.41 10.21 -17.62
CA VAL A 248 1.42 9.27 -17.09
C VAL A 248 2.08 7.89 -16.98
N VAL A 249 2.44 7.46 -15.78
CA VAL A 249 3.01 6.13 -15.52
C VAL A 249 1.87 5.16 -15.17
N VAL A 250 1.79 4.04 -15.88
CA VAL A 250 0.64 3.14 -15.84
C VAL A 250 0.94 1.89 -15.02
N SER A 251 0.09 1.64 -14.02
CA SER A 251 0.07 0.43 -13.19
C SER A 251 -0.73 -0.69 -13.86
N ASN A 252 -0.34 -1.94 -13.60
CA ASN A 252 -0.99 -3.15 -14.10
C ASN A 252 -1.23 -4.17 -12.98
N VAL A 253 -1.89 -5.29 -13.30
CA VAL A 253 -2.15 -6.39 -12.37
C VAL A 253 -2.43 -7.70 -13.10
N HIS A 254 -2.11 -8.81 -12.45
CA HIS A 254 -2.40 -10.18 -12.90
C HIS A 254 -3.39 -10.89 -11.98
N GLU A 255 -3.69 -12.15 -12.29
CA GLU A 255 -4.53 -12.97 -11.42
C GLU A 255 -3.83 -13.14 -10.08
N GLN A 256 -4.55 -13.39 -9.00
CA GLN A 256 -3.87 -13.68 -7.74
C GLN A 256 -3.02 -14.95 -7.92
N GLY A 257 -1.74 -14.93 -7.52
CA GLY A 257 -0.81 -16.03 -7.78
C GLY A 257 -1.24 -17.36 -7.16
N TYR A 258 -2.04 -17.32 -6.10
CA TYR A 258 -2.68 -18.51 -5.50
C TYR A 258 -3.89 -19.07 -6.26
N TYR A 259 -4.28 -18.49 -7.40
CA TYR A 259 -5.23 -19.09 -8.35
C TYR A 259 -4.56 -19.58 -9.64
N GLN A 260 -3.26 -19.33 -9.82
CA GLN A 260 -2.51 -19.75 -10.99
C GLN A 260 -2.06 -21.21 -10.85
N THR A 261 -2.23 -22.01 -11.90
CA THR A 261 -1.84 -23.43 -11.97
C THR A 261 -0.81 -23.74 -13.06
N ARG A 262 -0.44 -22.73 -13.86
CA ARG A 262 0.44 -22.87 -15.03
C ARG A 262 1.56 -21.85 -14.98
N ILE A 263 2.69 -22.22 -15.58
CA ILE A 263 3.94 -21.47 -15.45
C ILE A 263 4.01 -20.25 -16.40
N GLU A 264 3.25 -20.27 -17.50
CA GLU A 264 3.29 -19.18 -18.48
C GLU A 264 2.40 -18.00 -18.10
N ASN A 265 2.95 -16.79 -18.15
CA ASN A 265 2.17 -15.56 -18.10
C ASN A 265 2.90 -14.41 -18.83
N ILE A 266 2.18 -13.33 -19.11
CA ILE A 266 2.75 -12.10 -19.67
C ILE A 266 3.45 -11.28 -18.58
N PRO A 267 4.61 -10.63 -18.83
CA PRO A 267 5.25 -9.74 -17.86
C PRO A 267 4.39 -8.52 -17.52
N GLY A 268 4.51 -8.04 -16.27
CA GLY A 268 3.90 -6.79 -15.80
C GLY A 268 4.71 -5.54 -16.11
N ASP A 269 5.27 -5.42 -17.31
CA ASP A 269 6.10 -4.28 -17.70
C ASP A 269 5.39 -2.93 -17.47
N ILE A 270 6.15 -1.94 -17.01
CA ILE A 270 5.63 -0.60 -16.69
C ILE A 270 5.70 0.27 -17.94
N LEU A 271 4.59 0.94 -18.26
CA LEU A 271 4.46 1.82 -19.42
C LEU A 271 4.31 3.27 -18.99
N ALA A 272 4.87 4.19 -19.77
CA ALA A 272 4.66 5.61 -19.58
C ALA A 272 4.30 6.35 -20.86
N TYR A 273 3.46 7.37 -20.71
CA TYR A 273 2.91 8.15 -21.81
C TYR A 273 2.98 9.66 -21.51
N ASP A 274 3.11 10.46 -22.56
CA ASP A 274 3.05 11.92 -22.45
C ASP A 274 1.62 12.35 -22.07
N ALA A 275 1.48 13.12 -20.98
CA ALA A 275 0.18 13.54 -20.47
C ALA A 275 -0.55 14.51 -21.43
N ARG A 276 0.18 15.22 -22.29
CA ARG A 276 -0.36 16.18 -23.25
C ARG A 276 -0.81 15.53 -24.56
N THR A 277 -0.15 14.46 -25.00
CA THR A 277 -0.42 13.85 -26.32
C THR A 277 -0.88 12.40 -26.26
N GLY A 278 -0.62 11.66 -25.19
CA GLY A 278 -0.84 10.22 -25.11
C GLY A 278 0.17 9.40 -25.90
N GLU A 279 1.29 10.01 -26.32
CA GLU A 279 2.40 9.33 -26.99
C GLU A 279 3.14 8.42 -26.01
N HIS A 280 3.47 7.20 -26.44
CA HIS A 280 4.29 6.28 -25.64
C HIS A 280 5.72 6.84 -25.49
N LEU A 281 6.17 6.99 -24.25
CA LEU A 281 7.50 7.53 -23.94
C LEU A 281 8.51 6.42 -23.71
N TRP A 282 8.22 5.52 -22.78
CA TRP A 282 9.14 4.45 -22.40
C TRP A 282 8.39 3.25 -21.82
N LYS A 283 9.09 2.12 -21.82
CA LYS A 283 8.70 0.87 -21.16
C LYS A 283 9.87 0.38 -20.31
N PHE A 284 9.56 -0.06 -19.09
CA PHE A 284 10.51 -0.72 -18.21
C PHE A 284 10.19 -2.22 -18.13
N HIS A 285 11.18 -3.07 -18.44
CA HIS A 285 11.05 -4.52 -18.33
C HIS A 285 11.21 -4.97 -16.87
N VAL A 286 10.13 -5.45 -16.26
CA VAL A 286 10.14 -5.94 -14.88
C VAL A 286 10.74 -7.34 -14.76
N ILE A 287 10.70 -8.10 -15.87
CA ILE A 287 11.47 -9.33 -16.06
C ILE A 287 12.61 -8.99 -17.04
N PRO A 288 13.85 -8.86 -16.56
CA PRO A 288 14.98 -8.42 -17.37
C PRO A 288 15.31 -9.39 -18.49
N ARG A 289 15.54 -8.85 -19.68
CA ARG A 289 15.94 -9.58 -20.89
C ARG A 289 17.46 -9.75 -20.96
N PRO A 290 17.98 -10.65 -21.83
CA PRO A 290 19.41 -10.80 -22.00
C PRO A 290 20.14 -9.47 -22.26
N GLY A 291 21.09 -9.15 -21.37
CA GLY A 291 21.87 -7.90 -21.41
C GLY A 291 21.32 -6.78 -20.51
N GLU A 292 20.15 -6.94 -19.91
CA GLU A 292 19.58 -6.02 -18.93
C GLU A 292 20.00 -6.39 -17.51
N PHE A 293 20.00 -5.41 -16.61
CA PHE A 293 20.36 -5.63 -15.21
C PHE A 293 19.37 -6.59 -14.53
N GLY A 294 19.87 -7.57 -13.79
CA GLY A 294 19.06 -8.53 -13.02
C GLY A 294 18.70 -9.77 -13.82
N HIS A 295 19.01 -9.82 -15.12
CA HIS A 295 18.76 -11.00 -15.96
C HIS A 295 19.50 -12.24 -15.43
N GLU A 296 20.69 -12.06 -14.86
CA GLU A 296 21.50 -13.10 -14.25
C GLU A 296 20.84 -13.79 -13.05
N THR A 297 19.79 -13.18 -12.47
CA THR A 297 19.01 -13.75 -11.36
C THR A 297 17.89 -14.68 -11.84
N TRP A 298 17.71 -14.82 -13.15
CA TRP A 298 16.82 -15.80 -13.75
C TRP A 298 17.66 -16.93 -14.32
N GLU A 299 17.59 -18.10 -13.68
CA GLU A 299 18.31 -19.25 -14.18
C GLU A 299 17.54 -19.95 -15.30
N ASN A 300 18.29 -20.57 -16.22
CA ASN A 300 17.77 -21.16 -17.44
C ASN A 300 16.96 -20.14 -18.27
N ASP A 301 15.99 -20.60 -19.04
CA ASP A 301 15.09 -19.75 -19.83
C ASP A 301 13.81 -19.37 -19.08
N ALA A 302 13.81 -19.41 -17.73
CA ALA A 302 12.61 -19.16 -16.93
C ALA A 302 12.02 -17.75 -17.15
N TRP A 303 12.86 -16.76 -17.47
CA TRP A 303 12.47 -15.39 -17.81
C TRP A 303 11.59 -15.31 -19.08
N ARG A 304 11.65 -16.32 -19.97
CA ARG A 304 10.84 -16.36 -21.21
C ARG A 304 9.42 -16.81 -20.96
N THR A 305 9.23 -17.75 -20.03
CA THR A 305 7.94 -18.38 -19.76
C THR A 305 7.22 -17.72 -18.59
N THR A 306 7.94 -17.42 -17.52
CA THR A 306 7.38 -16.76 -16.34
C THR A 306 6.93 -15.34 -16.69
N GLY A 307 5.84 -14.90 -16.09
CA GLY A 307 5.34 -13.53 -16.21
C GLY A 307 4.95 -12.97 -14.84
N ASP A 308 3.87 -12.20 -14.82
CA ASP A 308 3.49 -11.42 -13.64
C ASP A 308 4.59 -10.41 -13.29
N ILE A 309 4.78 -10.09 -12.01
CA ILE A 309 5.54 -8.92 -11.54
C ILE A 309 4.83 -7.62 -11.96
N SER A 310 3.67 -7.42 -11.37
CA SER A 310 2.83 -6.24 -11.50
C SER A 310 2.97 -5.24 -10.36
N SER A 311 2.70 -3.97 -10.68
CA SER A 311 2.47 -2.92 -9.68
C SER A 311 0.98 -2.72 -9.45
N TRP A 312 0.37 -3.67 -8.75
CA TRP A 312 -1.05 -3.60 -8.43
C TRP A 312 -1.36 -2.64 -7.29
N ALA A 313 -0.40 -2.39 -6.38
CA ALA A 313 -0.49 -1.31 -5.40
C ALA A 313 -0.33 0.06 -6.10
N PRO A 314 -0.84 1.17 -5.52
CA PRO A 314 -0.55 2.48 -6.08
C PRO A 314 0.94 2.81 -6.00
N MET A 315 1.40 3.67 -6.90
CA MET A 315 2.77 4.20 -6.92
C MET A 315 2.83 5.53 -6.15
N SER A 316 4.03 5.95 -5.77
CA SER A 316 4.29 7.32 -5.29
C SER A 316 5.43 7.95 -6.10
N ALA A 317 5.67 9.24 -5.92
CA ALA A 317 6.68 9.96 -6.68
C ALA A 317 7.27 11.13 -5.91
N ASP A 318 8.48 11.53 -6.29
CA ASP A 318 9.11 12.79 -5.90
C ASP A 318 9.23 13.68 -7.15
N PRO A 319 8.25 14.58 -7.40
CA PRO A 319 8.28 15.46 -8.57
C PRO A 319 9.50 16.39 -8.59
N GLU A 320 10.03 16.81 -7.43
CA GLU A 320 11.20 17.69 -7.38
C GLU A 320 12.45 17.01 -7.93
N ARG A 321 12.55 15.69 -7.75
CA ARG A 321 13.67 14.87 -8.22
C ARG A 321 13.36 14.15 -9.54
N GLY A 322 12.14 14.21 -10.03
CA GLY A 322 11.70 13.47 -11.21
C GLY A 322 11.73 11.95 -11.04
N ILE A 323 11.42 11.44 -9.83
CA ILE A 323 11.49 10.00 -9.52
C ILE A 323 10.08 9.43 -9.31
N VAL A 324 9.81 8.26 -9.88
CA VAL A 324 8.62 7.45 -9.55
C VAL A 324 9.04 6.17 -8.82
N TYR A 325 8.31 5.83 -7.75
CA TYR A 325 8.55 4.67 -6.91
C TYR A 325 7.47 3.61 -7.13
N ILE A 326 7.88 2.43 -7.56
CA ILE A 326 6.99 1.39 -8.06
C ILE A 326 7.16 0.12 -7.21
N PRO A 327 6.19 -0.22 -6.34
CA PRO A 327 6.18 -1.49 -5.63
C PRO A 327 5.74 -2.62 -6.58
N THR A 328 6.43 -3.75 -6.55
CA THR A 328 6.09 -4.96 -7.31
C THR A 328 5.66 -6.12 -6.41
N ASN A 329 4.91 -7.06 -6.98
CA ASN A 329 4.54 -8.34 -6.37
C ASN A 329 5.51 -9.48 -6.81
N PRO A 330 5.30 -10.72 -6.31
CA PRO A 330 6.05 -11.89 -6.76
C PRO A 330 5.81 -12.23 -8.25
N PRO A 331 6.71 -13.02 -8.88
CA PRO A 331 6.45 -13.64 -10.17
C PRO A 331 5.33 -14.68 -10.12
N THR A 332 4.92 -15.19 -11.29
CA THR A 332 3.90 -16.25 -11.45
C THR A 332 3.99 -17.34 -10.36
N ILE A 333 2.84 -17.68 -9.78
CA ILE A 333 2.58 -18.65 -8.70
C ILE A 333 3.22 -18.27 -7.36
N ASP A 334 2.35 -18.05 -6.35
CA ASP A 334 2.71 -17.48 -5.05
C ASP A 334 3.44 -18.42 -4.10
N PHE A 335 3.33 -19.74 -4.25
CA PHE A 335 3.77 -20.72 -3.23
C PHE A 335 4.55 -21.91 -3.82
N TYR A 336 5.03 -21.76 -5.05
CA TYR A 336 5.93 -22.68 -5.73
C TYR A 336 6.65 -21.94 -6.86
N GLY A 337 7.96 -22.09 -6.94
CA GLY A 337 8.87 -21.42 -7.85
C GLY A 337 9.88 -22.36 -8.53
N GLY A 338 9.75 -23.69 -8.40
CA GLY A 338 10.71 -24.65 -8.96
C GLY A 338 10.93 -24.58 -10.49
N PHE A 339 10.00 -23.98 -11.23
CA PHE A 339 10.14 -23.70 -12.67
C PHE A 339 10.88 -22.38 -13.00
N ARG A 340 11.12 -21.55 -11.98
CA ARG A 340 11.75 -20.24 -12.05
C ARG A 340 12.92 -20.10 -11.06
N PRO A 341 13.95 -20.95 -11.13
CA PRO A 341 15.10 -20.87 -10.24
C PRO A 341 15.81 -19.51 -10.28
N GLY A 342 16.37 -19.11 -9.14
CA GLY A 342 17.10 -17.84 -8.95
C GLY A 342 16.29 -16.79 -8.19
N ASP A 343 16.90 -15.63 -7.88
CA ASP A 343 16.26 -14.61 -7.05
C ASP A 343 15.07 -13.91 -7.75
N ASN A 344 14.95 -14.04 -9.07
CA ASN A 344 13.84 -13.56 -9.89
C ASN A 344 13.59 -12.03 -9.84
N LEU A 345 14.64 -11.22 -10.05
CA LEU A 345 14.46 -9.76 -10.13
C LEU A 345 13.55 -9.36 -11.31
N PHE A 346 12.64 -8.41 -11.19
CA PHE A 346 12.40 -7.49 -10.08
C PHE A 346 11.15 -7.87 -9.26
N GLY A 347 10.97 -9.16 -8.95
CA GLY A 347 9.89 -9.65 -8.09
C GLY A 347 10.03 -9.11 -6.66
N THR A 348 8.90 -8.83 -6.02
CA THR A 348 8.80 -8.34 -4.62
C THR A 348 9.83 -7.24 -4.30
N SER A 349 9.87 -6.23 -5.17
CA SER A 349 10.86 -5.15 -5.13
C SER A 349 10.19 -3.79 -4.98
N LEU A 350 10.99 -2.82 -4.56
CA LEU A 350 10.72 -1.40 -4.75
C LEU A 350 11.65 -0.87 -5.83
N LEU A 351 11.10 -0.40 -6.95
CA LEU A 351 11.84 0.23 -8.04
C LEU A 351 11.80 1.75 -7.89
N ALA A 352 12.91 2.43 -8.17
CA ALA A 352 12.97 3.87 -8.39
C ALA A 352 13.43 4.15 -9.82
N LEU A 353 12.55 4.76 -10.61
CA LEU A 353 12.81 5.08 -12.02
C LEU A 353 12.80 6.58 -12.23
N ASP A 354 13.66 7.06 -13.14
CA ASP A 354 13.51 8.41 -13.70
C ASP A 354 12.17 8.48 -14.45
N VAL A 355 11.33 9.44 -14.08
CA VAL A 355 9.96 9.54 -14.59
C VAL A 355 9.91 9.81 -16.09
N LYS A 356 10.91 10.50 -16.66
CA LYS A 356 10.91 10.92 -18.07
C LYS A 356 11.52 9.88 -18.99
N THR A 357 12.49 9.12 -18.51
CA THR A 357 13.22 8.14 -19.34
C THR A 357 12.87 6.69 -19.04
N GLY A 358 12.32 6.41 -17.85
CA GLY A 358 12.11 5.04 -17.36
C GLY A 358 13.40 4.34 -16.95
N GLU A 359 14.54 5.04 -16.93
CA GLU A 359 15.82 4.46 -16.54
C GLU A 359 15.80 4.09 -15.06
N ARG A 360 16.29 2.88 -14.76
CA ARG A 360 16.43 2.40 -13.38
C ARG A 360 17.51 3.18 -12.64
N MET A 361 17.10 3.98 -11.67
CA MET A 361 18.03 4.67 -10.76
C MET A 361 18.55 3.68 -9.72
N TRP A 362 17.64 3.08 -8.96
CA TRP A 362 17.94 2.05 -7.98
C TRP A 362 16.74 1.12 -7.80
N HIS A 363 16.94 0.01 -7.11
CA HIS A 363 15.88 -0.86 -6.64
C HIS A 363 16.32 -1.57 -5.36
N PHE A 364 15.38 -2.10 -4.61
CA PHE A 364 15.64 -3.03 -3.52
C PHE A 364 14.65 -4.20 -3.58
N GLN A 365 15.15 -5.44 -3.61
CA GLN A 365 14.33 -6.65 -3.55
C GLN A 365 14.13 -7.07 -2.10
N MET A 366 12.87 -7.13 -1.65
CA MET A 366 12.51 -7.41 -0.25
C MET A 366 12.34 -8.91 0.04
N VAL A 367 12.17 -9.72 -1.01
CA VAL A 367 12.12 -11.18 -0.93
C VAL A 367 12.83 -11.76 -2.15
N HIS A 368 13.91 -12.51 -1.91
CA HIS A 368 14.58 -13.29 -2.94
C HIS A 368 13.79 -14.56 -3.22
N HIS A 369 13.51 -14.87 -4.49
CA HIS A 369 12.76 -16.07 -4.87
C HIS A 369 11.44 -16.22 -4.10
N ASP A 370 10.53 -15.24 -4.23
CA ASP A 370 9.31 -15.20 -3.41
C ASP A 370 8.37 -16.40 -3.71
N ILE A 371 8.03 -17.12 -2.65
CA ILE A 371 7.08 -18.24 -2.58
C ILE A 371 6.19 -18.14 -1.33
N TRP A 372 5.96 -16.92 -0.84
CA TRP A 372 5.19 -16.66 0.39
C TRP A 372 4.05 -15.68 0.21
N ASN A 373 3.82 -15.15 -1.00
CA ASN A 373 2.80 -14.13 -1.27
C ASN A 373 3.09 -12.84 -0.49
N PHE A 374 4.36 -12.42 -0.45
CA PHE A 374 4.82 -11.23 0.26
C PHE A 374 4.90 -9.98 -0.62
N ASP A 375 3.93 -9.80 -1.52
CA ASP A 375 3.77 -8.58 -2.33
C ASP A 375 3.90 -7.30 -1.49
N ASN A 376 4.44 -6.26 -2.11
CA ASN A 376 4.41 -4.91 -1.59
C ASN A 376 3.01 -4.30 -1.81
N PRO A 377 2.15 -4.22 -0.76
CA PRO A 377 0.71 -4.12 -0.95
C PRO A 377 0.16 -2.68 -0.94
N THR A 378 1.03 -1.71 -0.71
CA THR A 378 0.72 -0.29 -0.50
C THR A 378 1.71 0.58 -1.27
N ALA A 379 1.32 1.82 -1.55
CA ALA A 379 2.26 2.79 -2.08
C ALA A 379 3.36 3.08 -1.04
N PRO A 380 4.62 3.20 -1.47
CA PRO A 380 5.68 3.64 -0.58
C PRO A 380 5.45 5.10 -0.18
N VAL A 381 5.69 5.43 1.08
CA VAL A 381 5.45 6.77 1.65
C VAL A 381 6.75 7.55 1.69
N LEU A 382 6.72 8.78 1.19
CA LEU A 382 7.88 9.69 1.24
C LEU A 382 7.75 10.65 2.42
N LEU A 383 8.87 10.90 3.08
CA LEU A 383 8.99 11.89 4.16
C LEU A 383 10.35 12.60 4.06
N ASN A 384 10.42 13.83 4.57
CA ASN A 384 11.71 14.39 4.99
C ASN A 384 11.78 14.30 6.51
N VAL A 385 12.81 13.63 7.02
CA VAL A 385 13.01 13.39 8.45
C VAL A 385 14.39 13.88 8.88
N ASN A 386 14.66 13.86 10.17
CA ASN A 386 15.94 14.22 10.74
C ASN A 386 16.64 12.98 11.33
N ILE A 387 17.60 12.42 10.61
CA ILE A 387 18.39 11.27 11.07
C ILE A 387 19.74 11.77 11.60
N ASP A 388 20.02 11.54 12.88
CA ASP A 388 21.26 11.97 13.54
C ASP A 388 21.58 13.46 13.37
N GLY A 389 20.55 14.33 13.38
CA GLY A 389 20.71 15.77 13.21
C GLY A 389 20.89 16.23 11.76
N ARG A 390 20.75 15.33 10.78
CA ARG A 390 20.78 15.64 9.35
C ARG A 390 19.39 15.50 8.73
N PRO A 391 18.91 16.51 7.96
CA PRO A 391 17.75 16.35 7.09
C PRO A 391 18.02 15.25 6.06
N THR A 392 17.13 14.26 6.01
CA THR A 392 17.25 13.08 5.16
C THR A 392 15.93 12.85 4.43
N PRO A 393 15.93 12.85 3.09
CA PRO A 393 14.76 12.51 2.29
C PRO A 393 14.60 10.99 2.22
N ILE A 394 13.54 10.46 2.80
CA ILE A 394 13.31 9.01 2.89
C ILE A 394 12.12 8.55 2.05
N VAL A 395 12.16 7.29 1.66
CA VAL A 395 11.04 6.51 1.15
C VAL A 395 10.87 5.26 2.01
N VAL A 396 9.63 4.98 2.42
CA VAL A 396 9.29 3.89 3.33
C VAL A 396 8.29 2.95 2.67
N GLN A 397 8.65 1.68 2.52
CA GLN A 397 7.73 0.63 2.10
C GLN A 397 7.29 -0.20 3.32
N THR A 398 6.01 -0.15 3.65
CA THR A 398 5.38 -1.10 4.58
C THR A 398 4.97 -2.35 3.81
N THR A 399 5.24 -3.53 4.38
CA THR A 399 5.13 -4.79 3.62
C THR A 399 4.20 -5.79 4.29
N LYS A 400 3.82 -6.84 3.54
CA LYS A 400 3.12 -8.00 4.09
C LYS A 400 3.93 -8.72 5.17
N GLN A 401 5.26 -8.54 5.17
CA GLN A 401 6.19 -9.11 6.15
C GLN A 401 6.15 -8.40 7.50
N ALA A 402 5.42 -7.28 7.65
CA ALA A 402 5.39 -6.46 8.87
C ALA A 402 6.67 -5.63 9.16
N TRP A 403 7.42 -5.28 8.12
CA TRP A 403 8.56 -4.35 8.21
C TRP A 403 8.28 -3.04 7.49
N ALA A 404 8.95 -1.97 7.95
CA ALA A 404 9.01 -0.67 7.30
C ALA A 404 10.41 -0.48 6.69
N TYR A 405 10.61 -1.02 5.48
CA TYR A 405 11.86 -0.86 4.73
C TYR A 405 12.05 0.62 4.39
N THR A 406 13.18 1.20 4.80
CA THR A 406 13.42 2.65 4.71
C THR A 406 14.73 2.92 3.98
N PHE A 407 14.66 3.73 2.93
CA PHE A 407 15.80 4.09 2.09
C PHE A 407 15.93 5.61 1.96
N ASP A 408 17.14 6.08 1.72
CA ASP A 408 17.33 7.38 1.07
C ASP A 408 16.64 7.30 -0.29
N ARG A 409 15.70 8.22 -0.53
CA ARG A 409 14.81 8.09 -1.69
C ARG A 409 15.52 8.38 -3.02
N GLU A 410 16.65 9.07 -2.99
CA GLU A 410 17.43 9.38 -4.19
C GLU A 410 18.42 8.25 -4.54
N THR A 411 19.09 7.68 -3.54
CA THR A 411 20.16 6.71 -3.76
C THR A 411 19.74 5.25 -3.60
N GLY A 412 18.66 4.98 -2.86
CA GLY A 412 18.26 3.62 -2.48
C GLY A 412 19.10 3.02 -1.36
N GLU A 413 20.02 3.78 -0.76
CA GLU A 413 20.80 3.30 0.38
C GLU A 413 19.88 3.11 1.61
N PRO A 414 19.93 1.96 2.30
CA PRO A 414 19.15 1.76 3.51
C PRO A 414 19.50 2.80 4.58
N ILE A 415 18.48 3.43 5.19
CA ILE A 415 18.68 4.38 6.29
C ILE A 415 19.22 3.65 7.54
N TRP A 416 18.71 2.45 7.77
CA TRP A 416 19.19 1.55 8.81
C TRP A 416 19.63 0.22 8.21
N PRO A 417 20.53 -0.53 8.86
CA PRO A 417 21.06 -1.77 8.31
C PRO A 417 19.96 -2.79 7.98
N ILE A 418 20.12 -3.42 6.81
CA ILE A 418 19.36 -4.60 6.41
C ILE A 418 20.38 -5.73 6.29
N GLU A 419 20.17 -6.80 7.03
CA GLU A 419 21.09 -7.94 7.11
C GLU A 419 20.58 -9.10 6.27
N GLU A 420 21.43 -9.68 5.43
CA GLU A 420 21.18 -10.99 4.86
C GLU A 420 21.30 -12.07 5.95
N ARG A 421 20.23 -12.82 6.18
CA ARG A 421 20.21 -13.91 7.17
C ARG A 421 19.77 -15.22 6.55
N GLU A 422 20.40 -16.30 6.98
CA GLU A 422 20.02 -17.66 6.57
C GLU A 422 18.56 -17.94 6.92
N VAL A 423 17.85 -18.55 5.97
CA VAL A 423 16.45 -18.98 6.13
C VAL A 423 16.34 -20.49 5.86
N PRO A 424 15.27 -21.16 6.33
CA PRO A 424 15.09 -22.58 6.05
C PRO A 424 14.98 -22.86 4.54
N GLU A 425 15.73 -23.85 4.08
CA GLU A 425 15.64 -24.36 2.71
C GLU A 425 14.33 -25.12 2.46
N SER A 426 13.89 -25.16 1.20
CA SER A 426 12.74 -25.97 0.80
C SER A 426 13.11 -27.44 0.63
N ASP A 427 12.20 -28.32 1.04
CA ASP A 427 12.23 -29.76 0.77
C ASP A 427 11.11 -30.19 -0.20
N VAL A 428 10.44 -29.23 -0.84
CA VAL A 428 9.50 -29.48 -1.93
C VAL A 428 10.28 -29.87 -3.20
N PRO A 429 9.93 -30.98 -3.89
CA PRO A 429 10.64 -31.41 -5.09
C PRO A 429 10.72 -30.33 -6.17
N GLY A 430 11.93 -30.12 -6.69
CA GLY A 430 12.20 -29.13 -7.73
C GLY A 430 12.32 -27.68 -7.23
N GLU A 431 11.95 -27.40 -5.98
CA GLU A 431 12.04 -26.07 -5.40
C GLU A 431 13.47 -25.77 -4.93
N ARG A 432 13.95 -24.55 -5.15
CA ARG A 432 15.24 -24.07 -4.65
C ARG A 432 15.14 -22.61 -4.23
N LEU A 433 15.09 -22.40 -2.93
CA LEU A 433 15.03 -21.08 -2.33
C LEU A 433 16.40 -20.39 -2.37
N SER A 434 16.39 -19.08 -2.17
CA SER A 434 17.61 -18.34 -1.84
C SER A 434 18.07 -18.72 -0.43
N ALA A 435 19.38 -18.86 -0.24
CA ALA A 435 19.97 -19.28 1.03
C ALA A 435 19.78 -18.24 2.15
N THR A 436 19.63 -16.97 1.76
CA THR A 436 19.40 -15.85 2.68
C THR A 436 18.21 -15.01 2.24
N GLN A 437 17.70 -14.21 3.18
CA GLN A 437 16.71 -13.17 2.93
C GLN A 437 17.13 -11.87 3.63
N PRO A 438 16.66 -10.70 3.17
CA PRO A 438 16.94 -9.42 3.78
C PRO A 438 16.08 -9.18 5.04
N PHE A 439 16.72 -8.91 6.17
CA PHE A 439 16.09 -8.59 7.45
C PHE A 439 16.41 -7.15 7.88
N PRO A 440 15.46 -6.21 7.79
CA PRO A 440 15.61 -4.90 8.41
C PRO A 440 15.90 -5.04 9.91
N THR A 441 16.92 -4.32 10.38
CA THR A 441 17.26 -4.28 11.80
C THR A 441 16.50 -3.18 12.55
N TRP A 442 16.07 -2.15 11.83
CA TRP A 442 15.38 -0.99 12.39
C TRP A 442 14.55 -0.26 11.31
N PRO A 443 13.36 0.31 11.63
CA PRO A 443 12.57 0.13 12.85
C PRO A 443 12.29 -1.34 13.18
N LEU A 444 11.91 -1.63 14.42
CA LEU A 444 11.47 -2.98 14.76
C LEU A 444 10.23 -3.38 13.92
N PRO A 445 10.02 -4.67 13.64
CA PRO A 445 8.80 -5.08 12.97
C PRO A 445 7.56 -4.69 13.77
N TYR A 446 6.54 -4.16 13.09
CA TYR A 446 5.31 -3.66 13.73
C TYR A 446 4.29 -4.76 14.00
N ASP A 447 4.47 -5.96 13.43
CA ASP A 447 3.68 -7.16 13.69
C ASP A 447 4.53 -8.43 13.71
N MET A 448 3.88 -9.58 13.90
CA MET A 448 4.54 -10.88 14.07
C MET A 448 5.48 -11.25 12.92
N GLN A 449 6.56 -11.97 13.26
CA GLN A 449 7.64 -12.41 12.36
C GLN A 449 7.75 -13.94 12.25
N GLY A 450 6.59 -14.62 12.30
CA GLY A 450 6.49 -16.07 12.39
C GLY A 450 5.59 -16.50 13.54
N LEU A 451 5.51 -17.80 13.78
CA LEU A 451 4.71 -18.38 14.85
C LEU A 451 5.56 -19.36 15.66
N THR A 452 5.72 -19.08 16.95
CA THR A 452 6.33 -19.97 17.92
C THR A 452 5.30 -20.49 18.91
N GLU A 453 5.67 -21.50 19.69
CA GLU A 453 4.84 -21.91 20.82
C GLU A 453 4.57 -20.74 21.77
N GLY A 454 5.50 -19.81 21.99
CA GLY A 454 5.31 -18.68 22.92
C GLY A 454 4.15 -17.75 22.54
N ASP A 455 3.81 -17.71 21.25
CA ASP A 455 2.80 -16.83 20.67
C ASP A 455 1.38 -17.39 20.78
N LEU A 456 1.22 -18.69 21.05
CA LEU A 456 -0.11 -19.32 21.07
C LEU A 456 -0.96 -18.79 22.22
N ILE A 457 -2.26 -18.66 21.94
CA ILE A 457 -3.32 -18.28 22.87
C ILE A 457 -3.20 -19.03 24.21
N ASP A 458 -3.30 -18.28 25.30
CA ASP A 458 -3.11 -18.79 26.66
C ASP A 458 -4.07 -18.19 27.70
N PHE A 459 -5.23 -17.67 27.26
CA PHE A 459 -6.27 -17.18 28.16
C PHE A 459 -6.70 -18.21 29.22
N THR A 460 -6.66 -19.50 28.88
CA THR A 460 -6.85 -20.60 29.83
C THR A 460 -5.85 -21.74 29.55
N PRO A 461 -5.53 -22.58 30.55
CA PRO A 461 -4.70 -23.77 30.35
C PRO A 461 -5.28 -24.73 29.29
N GLU A 462 -6.60 -24.86 29.21
CA GLU A 462 -7.28 -25.72 28.23
C GLU A 462 -7.08 -25.21 26.80
N LEU A 463 -7.31 -23.91 26.56
CA LEU A 463 -7.11 -23.29 25.24
C LEU A 463 -5.64 -23.39 24.82
N ARG A 464 -4.72 -23.17 25.76
CA ARG A 464 -3.29 -23.32 25.52
C ARG A 464 -2.92 -24.73 25.07
N ARG A 465 -3.42 -25.74 25.79
CA ARG A 465 -3.18 -27.15 25.47
C ARG A 465 -3.76 -27.52 24.10
N GLU A 466 -4.97 -27.06 23.79
CA GLU A 466 -5.58 -27.29 22.48
C GLU A 466 -4.80 -26.61 21.35
N ALA A 467 -4.32 -25.38 21.55
CA ALA A 467 -3.49 -24.69 20.56
C ALA A 467 -2.16 -25.43 20.31
N VAL A 468 -1.50 -25.93 21.36
CA VAL A 468 -0.30 -26.76 21.24
C VAL A 468 -0.60 -28.06 20.48
N GLU A 469 -1.76 -28.67 20.69
CA GLU A 469 -2.15 -29.87 19.94
C GLU A 469 -2.39 -29.56 18.46
N ILE A 470 -3.06 -28.46 18.14
CA ILE A 470 -3.36 -28.04 16.76
C ILE A 470 -2.08 -27.84 15.96
N ILE A 471 -1.07 -27.15 16.51
CA ILE A 471 0.14 -26.84 15.74
C ILE A 471 0.99 -28.08 15.41
N LYS A 472 0.79 -29.22 16.10
CA LYS A 472 1.52 -30.46 15.81
C LYS A 472 1.21 -31.04 14.43
N ASP A 473 0.07 -30.69 13.86
CA ASP A 473 -0.32 -31.13 12.53
C ASP A 473 0.29 -30.26 11.40
N TYR A 474 0.99 -29.17 11.74
CA TYR A 474 1.49 -28.20 10.77
C TYR A 474 2.98 -27.89 10.93
N ARG A 475 3.63 -27.51 9.82
CA ARG A 475 4.95 -26.87 9.86
C ARG A 475 4.75 -25.41 10.23
N VAL A 476 4.98 -25.06 11.50
CA VAL A 476 5.06 -23.68 12.00
C VAL A 476 6.52 -23.26 12.13
N GLY A 477 6.81 -21.97 11.95
CA GLY A 477 8.20 -21.52 11.88
C GLY A 477 8.38 -20.01 11.77
N PRO A 478 9.59 -19.56 11.41
CA PRO A 478 9.90 -18.15 11.17
C PRO A 478 9.14 -17.60 9.96
N ILE A 479 9.22 -16.30 9.71
CA ILE A 479 8.53 -15.63 8.60
C ILE A 479 8.73 -16.29 7.22
N PHE A 480 9.95 -16.72 6.90
CA PHE A 480 10.29 -17.44 5.67
C PHE A 480 10.19 -18.97 5.87
N ASN A 481 9.05 -19.44 6.39
CA ASN A 481 8.78 -20.86 6.58
C ASN A 481 8.35 -21.50 5.23
N PRO A 482 9.09 -22.48 4.70
CA PRO A 482 8.83 -23.01 3.36
C PRO A 482 7.61 -23.96 3.31
N PRO A 483 6.94 -24.05 2.14
CA PRO A 483 5.87 -24.99 1.88
C PRO A 483 6.22 -26.45 2.17
N ILE A 484 5.19 -27.27 2.35
CA ILE A 484 5.29 -28.74 2.32
C ILE A 484 4.26 -29.32 1.38
N GLN A 485 4.69 -30.31 0.60
CA GLN A 485 3.84 -31.04 -0.33
C GLN A 485 3.01 -32.13 0.36
N PRO A 486 1.90 -32.58 -0.26
CA PRO A 486 1.15 -33.73 0.23
C PRO A 486 2.02 -34.99 0.34
N GLY A 487 1.83 -35.77 1.40
CA GLY A 487 2.60 -37.00 1.63
C GLY A 487 4.04 -36.77 2.11
N HIS A 488 4.38 -35.56 2.56
CA HIS A 488 5.69 -35.23 3.11
C HIS A 488 6.12 -36.19 4.25
N PRO A 489 7.40 -36.64 4.32
CA PRO A 489 7.87 -37.60 5.33
C PRO A 489 7.67 -37.20 6.80
N SER A 490 7.51 -35.90 7.09
CA SER A 490 7.21 -35.42 8.45
C SER A 490 5.80 -35.81 8.94
N GLY A 491 4.90 -36.20 8.03
CA GLY A 491 3.49 -36.47 8.35
C GLY A 491 2.66 -35.22 8.64
N LEU A 492 3.26 -34.02 8.53
CA LEU A 492 2.55 -32.75 8.69
C LEU A 492 1.61 -32.52 7.51
N ARG A 493 0.46 -31.91 7.78
CA ARG A 493 -0.59 -31.66 6.80
C ARG A 493 -0.24 -30.53 5.83
N SER A 494 0.25 -29.42 6.38
CA SER A 494 0.59 -28.20 5.63
C SER A 494 1.61 -27.38 6.41
N PHE A 495 2.19 -26.38 5.75
CA PHE A 495 2.88 -25.29 6.43
C PHE A 495 1.90 -24.17 6.79
N VAL A 496 2.35 -23.29 7.69
CA VAL A 496 1.63 -22.08 8.07
C VAL A 496 2.45 -20.86 7.65
N SER A 497 1.84 -19.96 6.89
CA SER A 497 2.35 -18.63 6.57
C SER A 497 1.97 -17.63 7.66
N CYS A 498 2.97 -16.99 8.25
CA CYS A 498 2.85 -15.99 9.31
C CYS A 498 3.98 -14.94 9.16
N PRO A 499 3.68 -13.63 9.06
CA PRO A 499 2.35 -13.04 9.06
C PRO A 499 1.62 -13.31 7.74
N SER A 500 0.31 -13.56 7.81
CA SER A 500 -0.56 -13.69 6.64
C SER A 500 -0.94 -12.31 6.07
N GLY A 501 0.07 -11.51 5.71
CA GLY A 501 -0.08 -10.21 5.04
C GLY A 501 -0.36 -9.04 5.98
N ALA A 502 0.49 -8.85 7.00
CA ALA A 502 0.33 -7.86 8.07
C ALA A 502 -0.26 -6.53 7.60
N THR A 503 0.48 -5.78 6.78
CA THR A 503 -0.10 -4.70 5.97
C THR A 503 -0.62 -5.28 4.66
N ASN A 504 -1.79 -4.84 4.21
CA ASN A 504 -2.41 -5.35 2.99
C ASN A 504 -3.31 -4.30 2.33
N ILE A 505 -3.89 -4.65 1.18
CA ILE A 505 -4.67 -3.77 0.29
C ILE A 505 -5.77 -2.97 0.99
N PHE A 506 -6.31 -3.40 2.13
CA PHE A 506 -7.41 -2.71 2.81
C PHE A 506 -6.93 -1.61 3.78
N GLY A 507 -5.67 -1.61 4.20
CA GLY A 507 -5.14 -0.67 5.20
C GLY A 507 -3.88 0.03 4.71
N PRO A 508 -3.98 1.03 3.82
CA PRO A 508 -2.82 1.79 3.38
C PRO A 508 -2.21 2.57 4.56
N THR A 509 -0.89 2.63 4.61
CA THR A 509 -0.14 3.42 5.60
C THR A 509 -0.37 4.92 5.39
N SER A 510 -0.45 5.67 6.49
CA SER A 510 -0.48 7.14 6.48
C SER A 510 0.68 7.68 7.30
N ALA A 511 1.03 8.95 7.10
CA ALA A 511 2.12 9.60 7.80
C ALA A 511 1.81 11.07 8.09
N ASP A 512 2.42 11.62 9.12
CA ASP A 512 2.51 13.04 9.37
C ASP A 512 3.85 13.57 8.85
N PRO A 513 3.89 14.29 7.71
CA PRO A 513 5.11 14.88 7.18
C PRO A 513 5.67 16.01 8.05
N GLU A 514 4.86 16.66 8.90
CA GLU A 514 5.33 17.76 9.75
C GLU A 514 6.15 17.24 10.94
N THR A 515 5.79 16.07 11.46
CA THR A 515 6.49 15.46 12.60
C THR A 515 7.37 14.28 12.22
N GLY A 516 7.28 13.77 10.99
CA GLY A 516 7.97 12.57 10.55
C GLY A 516 7.45 11.29 11.22
N ILE A 517 6.16 11.22 11.56
CA ILE A 517 5.57 10.03 12.21
C ILE A 517 4.81 9.20 11.17
N LEU A 518 5.11 7.91 11.10
CA LEU A 518 4.40 6.93 10.27
C LEU A 518 3.33 6.22 11.11
N TYR A 519 2.12 6.05 10.57
CA TYR A 519 1.01 5.34 11.19
C TYR A 519 0.66 4.10 10.36
N VAL A 520 1.06 2.94 10.85
CA VAL A 520 0.95 1.66 10.14
C VAL A 520 -0.17 0.82 10.70
N GLY A 521 -1.15 0.51 9.84
CA GLY A 521 -2.17 -0.49 10.13
C GLY A 521 -1.68 -1.90 9.85
N SER A 522 -1.92 -2.83 10.76
CA SER A 522 -1.62 -4.25 10.54
C SER A 522 -2.69 -5.20 11.08
N GLN A 523 -2.83 -6.34 10.42
CA GLN A 523 -3.59 -7.49 10.88
C GLN A 523 -2.64 -8.62 11.29
N THR A 524 -2.71 -9.03 12.55
CA THR A 524 -2.00 -10.22 13.02
C THR A 524 -2.73 -11.46 12.51
N GLY A 525 -2.04 -12.30 11.75
CA GLY A 525 -2.67 -13.41 11.05
C GLY A 525 -1.70 -14.52 10.72
N CYS A 526 -2.20 -15.75 10.78
CA CYS A 526 -1.52 -16.95 10.34
C CYS A 526 -2.50 -17.79 9.52
N ARG A 527 -2.01 -18.41 8.44
CA ARG A 527 -2.85 -19.20 7.55
C ARG A 527 -2.08 -20.43 7.05
N SER A 528 -2.74 -21.58 7.00
CA SER A 528 -2.24 -22.71 6.22
C SER A 528 -2.41 -22.46 4.73
N GLU A 529 -1.39 -22.79 3.96
CA GLU A 529 -1.39 -22.67 2.51
C GLU A 529 -1.16 -24.08 1.94
N ASN A 530 -2.24 -24.79 1.65
CA ASN A 530 -2.16 -26.19 1.24
C ASN A 530 -1.79 -26.28 -0.25
N ILE A 531 -0.56 -26.70 -0.53
CA ILE A 531 -0.13 -27.00 -1.90
C ILE A 531 -0.46 -28.44 -2.29
N VAL A 532 -0.70 -28.68 -3.57
CA VAL A 532 -0.95 -30.01 -4.18
C VAL A 532 -0.28 -30.07 -5.56
N PRO A 533 -0.14 -31.26 -6.17
CA PRO A 533 0.28 -31.34 -7.56
C PRO A 533 -0.62 -30.50 -8.47
N GLY A 534 -0.05 -29.65 -9.34
CA GLY A 534 -0.83 -28.66 -10.09
C GLY A 534 -1.95 -29.27 -10.95
N TYR A 535 -1.73 -30.48 -11.49
CA TYR A 535 -2.72 -31.18 -12.31
C TYR A 535 -4.01 -31.55 -11.55
N GLU A 536 -3.99 -31.58 -10.21
CA GLU A 536 -5.17 -31.94 -9.41
C GLU A 536 -6.21 -30.82 -9.35
N ILE A 537 -5.79 -29.58 -9.59
CA ILE A 537 -6.62 -28.37 -9.48
C ILE A 537 -6.65 -27.52 -10.75
N ASP A 538 -5.95 -27.94 -11.82
CA ASP A 538 -5.99 -27.24 -13.11
C ASP A 538 -7.39 -27.33 -13.74
N GLU A 539 -7.92 -26.18 -14.15
CA GLU A 539 -9.23 -26.07 -14.79
C GLU A 539 -9.09 -25.59 -16.25
N PRO A 540 -8.75 -26.47 -17.22
CA PRO A 540 -8.51 -26.06 -18.60
C PRO A 540 -9.74 -25.48 -19.31
N GLY A 541 -10.94 -25.73 -18.78
CA GLY A 541 -12.20 -25.21 -19.30
C GLY A 541 -12.64 -23.89 -18.68
N ASP A 542 -11.98 -23.43 -17.61
CA ASP A 542 -12.29 -22.12 -17.02
C ASP A 542 -11.76 -21.01 -17.95
N PRO A 543 -12.61 -20.05 -18.37
CA PRO A 543 -12.18 -18.92 -19.19
C PRO A 543 -11.15 -17.99 -18.53
N MET A 544 -10.90 -18.12 -17.22
CA MET A 544 -9.89 -17.37 -16.47
C MET A 544 -8.50 -18.01 -16.52
N THR A 545 -8.41 -19.33 -16.75
CA THR A 545 -7.14 -20.07 -16.81
C THR A 545 -6.22 -19.51 -17.91
N THR A 546 -5.00 -19.15 -17.53
CA THR A 546 -3.94 -18.66 -18.42
C THR A 546 -2.76 -19.62 -18.48
N GLY A 547 -1.99 -19.56 -19.58
CA GLY A 547 -0.82 -20.42 -19.80
C GLY A 547 -1.17 -21.80 -20.35
N LYS A 548 -0.17 -22.68 -20.49
CA LYS A 548 -0.30 -24.02 -21.12
C LYS A 548 0.28 -25.14 -20.28
N THR A 549 1.41 -24.91 -19.64
CA THR A 549 2.19 -25.92 -18.95
C THR A 549 1.86 -25.87 -17.48
N ILE A 550 1.25 -26.95 -16.99
CA ILE A 550 0.85 -27.11 -15.59
C ILE A 550 2.12 -27.14 -14.72
N ALA A 551 2.11 -26.37 -13.63
CA ALA A 551 3.18 -26.36 -12.65
C ALA A 551 3.18 -27.66 -11.82
N ASP A 552 4.35 -28.08 -11.34
CA ASP A 552 4.46 -29.29 -10.52
C ASP A 552 3.60 -29.19 -9.25
N PHE A 553 3.57 -28.02 -8.60
CA PHE A 553 2.72 -27.73 -7.45
C PHE A 553 1.98 -26.40 -7.59
N ALA A 554 0.77 -26.35 -7.03
CA ALA A 554 -0.05 -25.14 -6.93
C ALA A 554 -0.90 -25.18 -5.65
N VAL A 555 -1.52 -24.06 -5.28
CA VAL A 555 -2.28 -23.95 -4.02
C VAL A 555 -3.71 -24.43 -4.20
N ALA A 556 -4.09 -25.53 -3.54
CA ALA A 556 -5.45 -26.04 -3.59
C ALA A 556 -6.41 -25.22 -2.73
N ASN A 557 -6.02 -24.90 -1.50
CA ASN A 557 -6.86 -24.15 -0.59
C ASN A 557 -6.04 -23.42 0.48
N ARG A 558 -6.63 -22.36 1.02
CA ARG A 558 -6.01 -21.48 1.99
C ARG A 558 -6.87 -21.39 3.25
N GLY A 559 -6.25 -21.57 4.41
CA GLY A 559 -6.82 -21.17 5.69
C GLY A 559 -7.80 -22.14 6.31
N ASP A 560 -7.45 -23.43 6.36
CA ASP A 560 -8.03 -24.41 7.28
C ASP A 560 -7.34 -24.43 8.66
N PHE A 561 -6.24 -23.69 8.84
CA PHE A 561 -5.61 -23.44 10.13
C PHE A 561 -6.54 -22.59 11.02
N ARG A 562 -6.99 -23.18 12.12
CA ARG A 562 -7.95 -22.59 13.07
C ARG A 562 -7.45 -22.78 14.48
N GLY A 563 -7.64 -21.76 15.32
CA GLY A 563 -7.33 -21.89 16.74
C GLY A 563 -8.41 -22.65 17.52
N PRO A 564 -8.16 -22.88 18.82
CA PRO A 564 -9.02 -23.69 19.67
C PRO A 564 -10.42 -23.08 19.78
N GLN A 565 -11.45 -23.93 19.64
CA GLN A 565 -12.85 -23.57 19.84
C GLN A 565 -13.35 -22.37 19.00
N GLY A 566 -12.71 -22.08 17.86
CA GLY A 566 -13.05 -20.95 17.00
C GLY A 566 -12.44 -19.61 17.41
N LEU A 567 -11.57 -19.59 18.42
CA LEU A 567 -10.73 -18.44 18.77
C LEU A 567 -9.47 -18.40 17.88
N PRO A 568 -8.84 -17.23 17.70
CA PRO A 568 -7.52 -17.15 17.07
C PRO A 568 -6.49 -18.00 17.80
N ILE A 569 -5.53 -18.57 17.08
CA ILE A 569 -4.53 -19.49 17.67
C ILE A 569 -3.43 -18.74 18.42
N PHE A 570 -3.24 -17.45 18.14
CA PHE A 570 -2.21 -16.58 18.72
C PHE A 570 -2.81 -15.57 19.71
N LYS A 571 -1.95 -14.99 20.54
CA LYS A 571 -2.31 -13.94 21.52
C LYS A 571 -2.78 -12.64 20.82
N PRO A 572 -3.70 -11.88 21.42
CA PRO A 572 -4.08 -10.55 20.94
C PRO A 572 -2.93 -9.52 21.10
N PRO A 573 -3.02 -8.34 20.44
CA PRO A 573 -4.14 -7.89 19.60
C PRO A 573 -4.17 -8.56 18.23
N TYR A 574 -5.36 -8.75 17.67
CA TYR A 574 -5.53 -9.41 16.36
C TYR A 574 -5.36 -8.47 15.17
N SER A 575 -5.39 -7.16 15.42
CA SER A 575 -5.02 -6.11 14.47
C SER A 575 -4.68 -4.85 15.28
N ARG A 576 -3.86 -3.97 14.74
CA ARG A 576 -3.33 -2.81 15.46
C ARG A 576 -3.01 -1.64 14.54
N ILE A 577 -2.84 -0.48 15.15
CA ILE A 577 -2.21 0.70 14.54
C ILE A 577 -0.94 0.99 15.34
N THR A 578 0.19 1.07 14.65
CA THR A 578 1.50 1.37 15.25
C THR A 578 1.99 2.72 14.74
N ALA A 579 2.37 3.61 15.65
CA ALA A 579 3.03 4.87 15.34
C ALA A 579 4.55 4.71 15.45
N ILE A 580 5.26 5.04 14.38
CA ILE A 580 6.73 4.94 14.29
C ILE A 580 7.26 6.35 14.04
N ASP A 581 8.14 6.85 14.92
CA ASP A 581 8.87 8.08 14.67
C ASP A 581 9.98 7.79 13.66
N MET A 582 9.85 8.28 12.43
CA MET A 582 10.82 8.01 11.37
C MET A 582 12.10 8.86 11.49
N ASN A 583 12.17 9.80 12.45
CA ASN A 583 13.43 10.47 12.80
C ASN A 583 14.36 9.56 13.61
N THR A 584 13.79 8.62 14.38
CA THR A 584 14.55 7.73 15.28
C THR A 584 14.36 6.25 14.96
N GLY A 585 13.30 5.89 14.26
CA GLY A 585 12.77 4.55 14.04
C GLY A 585 12.09 3.92 15.27
N GLU A 586 11.84 4.68 16.34
CA GLU A 586 11.20 4.18 17.56
C GLU A 586 9.67 4.03 17.38
N HIS A 587 9.12 2.95 17.94
CA HIS A 587 7.67 2.83 18.10
C HIS A 587 7.22 3.73 19.25
N LEU A 588 6.47 4.78 18.93
CA LEU A 588 5.94 5.72 19.93
C LEU A 588 4.84 5.07 20.76
N TRP A 589 3.94 4.37 20.07
CA TRP A 589 2.82 3.64 20.66
C TRP A 589 2.25 2.65 19.64
N TRP A 590 1.46 1.71 20.14
CA TRP A 590 0.52 0.93 19.34
C TRP A 590 -0.80 0.82 20.09
N ILE A 591 -1.90 0.70 19.34
CA ILE A 591 -3.24 0.46 19.88
C ILE A 591 -3.92 -0.69 19.13
N PRO A 592 -4.78 -1.50 19.79
CA PRO A 592 -5.63 -2.45 19.08
C PRO A 592 -6.55 -1.73 18.09
N ASN A 593 -6.76 -2.34 16.91
CA ASN A 593 -7.78 -1.89 15.97
C ASN A 593 -9.16 -2.25 16.55
N GLY A 594 -9.90 -1.26 17.02
CA GLY A 594 -11.24 -1.42 17.57
C GLY A 594 -11.27 -2.04 18.97
N ASP A 595 -12.48 -2.42 19.39
CA ASP A 595 -12.73 -3.02 20.70
C ASP A 595 -12.90 -4.55 20.57
N THR A 596 -12.74 -5.29 21.68
CA THR A 596 -12.92 -6.75 21.69
C THR A 596 -14.31 -7.13 21.13
N PRO A 597 -14.40 -7.97 20.08
CA PRO A 597 -15.67 -8.31 19.46
C PRO A 597 -16.54 -9.21 20.36
N GLU A 598 -17.86 -9.12 20.20
CA GLU A 598 -18.83 -9.86 21.03
C GLU A 598 -18.65 -11.38 20.99
N ARG A 599 -18.19 -11.93 19.86
CA ARG A 599 -17.88 -13.36 19.73
C ARG A 599 -16.77 -13.83 20.69
N ILE A 600 -15.91 -12.91 21.14
CA ILE A 600 -14.82 -13.18 22.08
C ILE A 600 -15.26 -12.87 23.51
N LYS A 601 -15.87 -11.69 23.76
CA LYS A 601 -16.39 -11.33 25.08
C LYS A 601 -17.35 -12.39 25.64
N ASN A 602 -18.22 -12.93 24.80
CA ASN A 602 -19.25 -13.88 25.20
C ASN A 602 -18.85 -15.35 24.97
N HIS A 603 -17.58 -15.62 24.63
CA HIS A 603 -17.14 -16.99 24.33
C HIS A 603 -17.23 -17.87 25.59
N PRO A 604 -17.83 -19.08 25.52
CA PRO A 604 -18.01 -19.94 26.70
C PRO A 604 -16.71 -20.27 27.44
N ALA A 605 -15.61 -20.49 26.72
CA ALA A 605 -14.31 -20.79 27.31
C ALA A 605 -13.62 -19.61 27.99
N LEU A 606 -14.13 -18.38 27.81
CA LEU A 606 -13.56 -17.15 28.37
C LEU A 606 -14.40 -16.59 29.53
N ARG A 607 -15.40 -17.34 30.02
CA ARG A 607 -16.22 -16.93 31.16
C ARG A 607 -15.36 -16.79 32.42
N GLY A 608 -15.38 -15.59 33.01
CA GLY A 608 -14.60 -15.29 34.20
C GLY A 608 -13.11 -15.03 33.94
N VAL A 609 -12.69 -15.01 32.67
CA VAL A 609 -11.35 -14.59 32.27
C VAL A 609 -11.35 -13.06 32.11
N GLU A 610 -10.36 -12.40 32.70
CA GLU A 610 -10.11 -10.99 32.42
C GLU A 610 -9.42 -10.87 31.07
N LEU A 611 -10.08 -10.22 30.10
CA LEU A 611 -9.58 -10.08 28.74
C LEU A 611 -8.95 -8.70 28.53
N PRO A 612 -7.76 -8.61 27.91
CA PRO A 612 -7.28 -7.35 27.36
C PRO A 612 -8.18 -6.91 26.19
N ASN A 613 -8.04 -5.67 25.73
CA ASN A 613 -8.63 -5.31 24.44
C ASN A 613 -7.95 -6.11 23.33
N THR A 614 -8.70 -6.99 22.66
CA THR A 614 -8.15 -7.86 21.63
C THR A 614 -8.09 -7.19 20.26
N GLY A 615 -8.80 -6.08 20.09
CA GLY A 615 -9.17 -5.56 18.79
C GLY A 615 -10.01 -6.54 17.97
N VAL A 616 -10.34 -6.13 16.77
CA VAL A 616 -11.02 -6.93 15.75
C VAL A 616 -10.02 -7.41 14.69
N THR A 617 -10.33 -8.52 14.01
CA THR A 617 -9.49 -9.07 12.94
C THR A 617 -9.82 -8.36 11.62
N SER A 618 -9.23 -7.19 11.38
CA SER A 618 -9.40 -6.39 10.15
C SER A 618 -8.25 -5.41 9.94
N HIS A 619 -8.02 -5.00 8.69
CA HIS A 619 -7.03 -3.97 8.39
C HIS A 619 -7.63 -2.59 8.69
N PRO A 620 -7.03 -1.81 9.60
CA PRO A 620 -7.50 -0.46 9.89
C PRO A 620 -7.23 0.47 8.70
N VAL A 621 -8.16 1.37 8.42
CA VAL A 621 -8.00 2.44 7.42
C VAL A 621 -7.63 3.72 8.14
N THR A 622 -6.50 4.34 7.78
CA THR A 622 -6.01 5.56 8.44
C THR A 622 -5.86 6.74 7.47
N MET A 623 -6.04 7.93 8.03
CA MET A 623 -5.79 9.25 7.43
C MET A 623 -5.29 10.18 8.52
N VAL A 624 -4.43 11.14 8.19
CA VAL A 624 -3.88 12.09 9.17
C VAL A 624 -4.34 13.51 8.82
N THR A 625 -4.69 14.29 9.84
CA THR A 625 -4.90 15.73 9.73
C THR A 625 -3.81 16.49 10.51
N GLY A 626 -3.82 17.82 10.45
CA GLY A 626 -2.92 18.64 11.28
C GLY A 626 -3.03 18.29 12.77
N SER A 627 -4.23 17.93 13.23
CA SER A 627 -4.56 17.70 14.63
C SER A 627 -4.72 16.22 15.04
N LEU A 628 -5.13 15.32 14.15
CA LEU A 628 -5.59 13.97 14.50
C LEU A 628 -5.03 12.87 13.59
N VAL A 629 -4.97 11.63 14.11
CA VAL A 629 -5.08 10.43 13.27
C VAL A 629 -6.53 10.01 13.26
N ILE A 630 -7.12 9.87 12.08
CA ILE A 630 -8.50 9.42 11.89
C ILE A 630 -8.47 7.98 11.40
N HIS A 631 -9.31 7.15 11.99
CA HIS A 631 -9.28 5.71 11.82
C HIS A 631 -10.67 5.10 11.68
N ALA A 632 -10.86 4.23 10.69
CA ALA A 632 -11.99 3.30 10.59
C ALA A 632 -11.51 1.85 10.68
N GLU A 633 -12.29 0.99 11.33
CA GLU A 633 -11.83 -0.36 11.73
C GLU A 633 -11.66 -1.35 10.55
N GLY A 634 -12.12 -1.01 9.35
CA GLY A 634 -12.03 -1.85 8.15
C GLY A 634 -13.22 -2.80 7.96
N THR A 635 -13.21 -3.60 6.88
CA THR A 635 -14.36 -4.37 6.39
C THR A 635 -15.06 -5.28 7.42
N ALA A 636 -14.31 -5.87 8.36
CA ALA A 636 -14.86 -6.75 9.39
C ALA A 636 -15.02 -6.06 10.76
N GLY A 637 -14.73 -4.76 10.83
CA GLY A 637 -14.84 -3.94 12.03
C GLY A 637 -16.24 -3.33 12.21
N GLN A 638 -16.38 -2.57 13.30
CA GLN A 638 -17.60 -1.81 13.54
C GLN A 638 -17.71 -0.62 12.58
N PRO A 639 -18.93 -0.17 12.25
CA PRO A 639 -19.16 1.00 11.44
C PRO A 639 -18.93 2.28 12.26
N LEU A 640 -17.67 2.51 12.66
CA LEU A 640 -17.24 3.63 13.49
C LEU A 640 -16.05 4.35 12.84
N LEU A 641 -16.05 5.66 13.01
CA LEU A 641 -14.93 6.54 12.73
C LEU A 641 -14.36 7.05 14.06
N ARG A 642 -13.04 6.98 14.24
CA ARG A 642 -12.37 7.29 15.50
C ARG A 642 -11.31 8.38 15.30
N ALA A 643 -11.27 9.34 16.21
CA ALA A 643 -10.18 10.29 16.34
C ALA A 643 -9.16 9.79 17.36
N ILE A 644 -7.89 9.81 16.99
CA ILE A 644 -6.77 9.33 17.79
C ILE A 644 -5.73 10.45 17.93
N ASN A 645 -5.19 10.60 19.14
CA ASN A 645 -4.08 11.50 19.40
C ASN A 645 -2.81 11.01 18.68
N LYS A 646 -2.23 11.88 17.85
CA LYS A 646 -1.04 11.60 17.03
C LYS A 646 0.18 11.10 17.81
N ARG A 647 0.36 11.57 19.06
CA ARG A 647 1.55 11.30 19.88
C ARG A 647 1.34 10.22 20.95
N THR A 648 0.11 10.01 21.42
CA THR A 648 -0.15 9.11 22.54
C THR A 648 -0.97 7.88 22.17
N GLY A 649 -1.63 7.86 21.02
CA GLY A 649 -2.56 6.79 20.64
C GLY A 649 -3.89 6.85 21.40
N GLU A 650 -4.11 7.85 22.25
CA GLU A 650 -5.36 8.03 23.00
C GLU A 650 -6.54 8.25 22.05
N ARG A 651 -7.66 7.56 22.32
CA ARG A 651 -8.92 7.77 21.61
C ARG A 651 -9.59 9.06 22.10
N LEU A 652 -9.77 10.01 21.20
CA LEU A 652 -10.26 11.36 21.49
C LEU A 652 -11.74 11.54 21.15
N GLY A 653 -12.29 10.75 20.23
CA GLY A 653 -13.70 10.82 19.86
C GLY A 653 -14.13 9.68 18.95
N VAL A 654 -15.44 9.45 18.88
CA VAL A 654 -16.05 8.41 18.04
C VAL A 654 -17.31 8.94 17.35
N VAL A 655 -17.46 8.61 16.06
CA VAL A 655 -18.64 8.94 15.25
C VAL A 655 -19.14 7.67 14.57
N GLU A 656 -20.46 7.52 14.46
CA GLU A 656 -21.07 6.38 13.76
C GLU A 656 -21.01 6.55 12.23
N LEU A 657 -20.76 5.46 11.53
CA LEU A 657 -20.88 5.34 10.08
C LEU A 657 -22.09 4.47 9.74
N PRO A 658 -22.67 4.61 8.52
CA PRO A 658 -23.77 3.75 8.09
C PRO A 658 -23.31 2.30 7.77
N ALA A 659 -22.02 2.09 7.50
CA ALA A 659 -21.40 0.79 7.28
C ALA A 659 -19.89 0.84 7.57
N PRO A 660 -19.22 -0.31 7.74
CA PRO A 660 -17.78 -0.36 7.98
C PRO A 660 -16.97 0.29 6.85
N GLY A 661 -15.94 1.03 7.24
CA GLY A 661 -14.97 1.60 6.31
C GLY A 661 -14.20 0.53 5.53
N GLN A 662 -13.83 0.81 4.28
CA GLN A 662 -13.26 -0.20 3.37
C GLN A 662 -11.81 0.05 2.96
N TYR A 663 -11.48 1.28 2.53
CA TYR A 663 -10.15 1.65 2.05
C TYR A 663 -10.01 3.17 2.02
N GLY A 664 -8.79 3.70 2.17
CA GLY A 664 -8.41 4.89 1.43
C GLY A 664 -9.06 6.26 1.75
N MET A 665 -9.81 6.42 2.84
CA MET A 665 -10.41 7.67 3.35
C MET A 665 -9.67 8.99 3.03
N MET A 666 -10.39 10.08 2.81
CA MET A 666 -9.81 11.37 2.38
C MET A 666 -10.52 12.57 3.04
N THR A 667 -9.89 13.75 3.04
CA THR A 667 -10.51 15.01 3.52
C THR A 667 -10.26 16.17 2.53
N TYR A 668 -11.20 17.12 2.45
CA TYR A 668 -11.07 18.32 1.62
C TYR A 668 -11.74 19.54 2.25
N LEU A 669 -11.41 20.73 1.74
CA LEU A 669 -12.07 22.00 2.08
C LEU A 669 -12.90 22.48 0.88
N HIS A 670 -14.20 22.68 1.09
CA HIS A 670 -15.11 23.23 0.08
C HIS A 670 -15.95 24.34 0.70
N ASP A 671 -15.94 25.51 0.08
CA ASP A 671 -16.65 26.72 0.55
C ASP A 671 -16.42 27.03 2.05
N GLY A 672 -15.17 26.85 2.50
CA GLY A 672 -14.76 27.10 3.89
C GLY A 672 -15.20 26.03 4.90
N ARG A 673 -15.68 24.87 4.43
CA ARG A 673 -16.08 23.74 5.27
C ARG A 673 -15.21 22.52 4.96
N GLN A 674 -14.68 21.92 6.00
CA GLN A 674 -13.90 20.69 5.94
C GLN A 674 -14.84 19.49 5.93
N TYR A 675 -14.58 18.58 5.00
CA TYR A 675 -15.29 17.32 4.84
C TYR A 675 -14.33 16.15 5.05
N ILE A 676 -14.81 15.06 5.64
CA ILE A 676 -14.17 13.75 5.65
C ILE A 676 -15.03 12.81 4.80
N VAL A 677 -14.43 12.13 3.82
CA VAL A 677 -15.13 11.14 2.99
C VAL A 677 -14.61 9.75 3.28
N VAL A 678 -15.53 8.86 3.64
CA VAL A 678 -15.27 7.46 3.96
C VAL A 678 -15.95 6.55 2.95
N GLN A 679 -15.18 5.62 2.39
CA GLN A 679 -15.66 4.50 1.59
C GLN A 679 -16.27 3.47 2.54
N VAL A 680 -17.55 3.18 2.39
CA VAL A 680 -18.24 2.22 3.25
C VAL A 680 -18.91 1.13 2.42
N SER A 681 -18.95 -0.09 2.96
CA SER A 681 -19.75 -1.20 2.43
C SER A 681 -19.91 -2.31 3.47
N SER A 682 -20.87 -3.19 3.26
CA SER A 682 -21.05 -4.44 4.00
C SER A 682 -21.83 -5.43 3.13
N ARG A 683 -22.19 -6.61 3.65
CA ARG A 683 -23.08 -7.53 2.91
C ARG A 683 -24.46 -6.93 2.62
N ASP A 684 -24.94 -6.08 3.53
CA ASP A 684 -26.28 -5.48 3.47
C ASP A 684 -26.25 -4.00 3.08
N HIS A 685 -25.05 -3.42 2.92
CA HIS A 685 -24.85 -2.03 2.52
C HIS A 685 -23.97 -1.99 1.26
N PRO A 686 -24.52 -1.57 0.12
CA PRO A 686 -23.74 -1.52 -1.10
C PRO A 686 -22.63 -0.46 -1.01
N GLY A 687 -21.60 -0.56 -1.86
CA GLY A 687 -20.51 0.41 -1.90
C GLY A 687 -20.97 1.86 -2.02
N ALA A 688 -20.53 2.71 -1.09
CA ALA A 688 -20.88 4.13 -1.06
C ALA A 688 -19.72 5.01 -0.55
N LEU A 689 -19.78 6.29 -0.89
CA LEU A 689 -19.00 7.36 -0.27
C LEU A 689 -19.89 8.10 0.73
N VAL A 690 -19.44 8.23 1.97
CA VAL A 690 -20.13 8.97 3.02
C VAL A 690 -19.30 10.19 3.37
N ALA A 691 -19.85 11.38 3.17
CA ALA A 691 -19.20 12.62 3.57
C ALA A 691 -19.73 13.09 4.91
N LEU A 692 -18.81 13.38 5.83
CA LEU A 692 -19.08 13.94 7.14
C LEU A 692 -18.50 15.36 7.22
N ARG A 693 -19.20 16.26 7.91
CA ARG A 693 -18.69 17.60 8.27
C ARG A 693 -19.29 18.07 9.58
N LEU A 694 -18.75 19.17 10.12
CA LEU A 694 -19.37 19.88 11.23
C LEU A 694 -20.67 20.58 10.78
N PRO A 695 -21.68 20.74 11.65
CA PRO A 695 -22.99 21.33 11.34
C PRO A 695 -22.97 22.72 10.70
#